data_AF-A0A1G3L2V8-F1
#
_entry.id   AF-A0A1G3L2V8-F1
#
_cell.length_a   1.000
_cell.length_b   1.000
_cell.length_c   1.000
_cell.angle_alpha   90.00
_cell.angle_beta   90.00
_cell.angle_gamma   90.00
#
_symmetry.space_group_name_H-M   'P 1'
#
loop_
_entity.id
_entity.type
_entity.pdbx_description
1 polymer ?
#
loop_
_entity_poly.entity_id
_entity_poly.type
_entity_poly.pdbx_seq_one_letter_code
_entity_poly.pdbx_strand_id
1 'polypeptide(L)'
;MLELIQKDVGIIENYAALLSYFDKKKYPDFYEFTVTKTNELLKNHYYREALRFYQLLTLFEKNDTELYKNYKTAYLAYTSSILEIKKAIGEYQKGEIQTAKKKLQDLQEKLPGNSNLQEMVKLGEKEIEKKIEKDYILPGIQRIETFLQEKRFNEAKGYFLMLKRLLKEEIQTSLKIKIKAAEKKYYFEEAEKAVLEAKDYNLAMDRIKSYLAFYPEDNDANQKLNQYKEMKLKAEMQVEAYNQLKKGDYYLSQKQYSLAVFHYKNYLDMVKEDDQVEKKIKSLEKMIEEERNKTYFYENYNKALEKIKLKDLEGALKLFDQIKNYNYEKEKVTLYLNNIREELEKIRIEREKENTARNYFEEGQKKYSKENYREALDDYLLSFSLLNEINGRELLKKDVQDAVKKTQSVLKEIENKRIKERLNKIESGINKGKREYFLSNYDKALAYFNEVLELDDSNIIVKDYKELIEEAQKIDAIGKISDRDPFYPLYLSLKTEGERLKEEGIAVYKNNQEQGKEILLESLNKWQTIKRAFPYNEEARVNIRSIFKIIDEKGWKESIEDDMKRAIDLADKGEEKTAYKLLKELYDEAPDFPKLSQYIKQFEKKQKESVRNYFTPEEKTEAKNLYNQALNSFSQKKYPEALKLTEKILKINKYSKDDILENAKSLYIRIKSKMDTESLESLNLSIGQLEERTKYYREALSFYQQGDFKKALEFAKKSLKIDPTYNAAQRLLDSAEKRLKL
;
A
#
# COMPACT_ATOMS: atom_id res chain seq x y z
N MET A 1 13.03 127.31 -105.58
CA MET A 1 13.90 126.26 -106.15
C MET A 1 14.07 125.09 -105.18
N LEU A 2 14.48 125.34 -103.93
CA LEU A 2 14.46 124.32 -102.86
C LEU A 2 13.05 123.75 -102.58
N GLU A 3 11.99 124.56 -102.64
CA GLU A 3 10.60 124.05 -102.55
C GLU A 3 10.16 123.24 -103.78
N LEU A 4 10.75 123.49 -104.96
CA LEU A 4 10.44 122.76 -106.20
C LEU A 4 11.09 121.37 -106.22
N ILE A 5 12.30 121.25 -105.65
CA ILE A 5 12.99 119.96 -105.48
C ILE A 5 12.32 119.09 -104.41
N GLN A 6 11.61 119.70 -103.45
CA GLN A 6 10.88 118.95 -102.42
C GLN A 6 9.56 118.36 -102.90
N LYS A 7 8.99 118.80 -104.03
CA LYS A 7 7.60 118.45 -104.38
C LYS A 7 7.38 117.55 -105.59
N ASP A 8 8.26 117.44 -106.57
CA ASP A 8 8.04 116.49 -107.67
C ASP A 8 9.34 115.94 -108.27
N VAL A 9 9.59 114.65 -108.03
CA VAL A 9 10.78 113.87 -108.45
C VAL A 9 10.64 113.39 -109.91
N GLY A 10 9.58 113.79 -110.62
CA GLY A 10 9.14 113.15 -111.86
C GLY A 10 9.52 113.82 -113.19
N ILE A 11 10.00 115.06 -113.23
CA ILE A 11 10.30 115.71 -114.52
C ILE A 11 11.58 116.55 -114.42
N ILE A 12 12.72 115.91 -114.70
CA ILE A 12 13.96 116.59 -115.08
C ILE A 12 14.56 115.89 -116.32
N GLU A 13 13.76 115.77 -117.39
CA GLU A 13 14.21 115.29 -118.71
C GLU A 13 14.66 116.41 -119.67
N ASN A 14 14.55 117.68 -119.29
CA ASN A 14 15.12 118.79 -120.08
C ASN A 14 16.26 119.49 -119.32
N TYR A 15 17.38 118.76 -119.23
CA TYR A 15 18.62 119.14 -118.53
C TYR A 15 19.41 120.26 -119.22
N ALA A 16 19.11 120.60 -120.48
CA ALA A 16 19.97 121.49 -121.26
C ALA A 16 19.98 122.96 -120.77
N ALA A 17 18.91 123.43 -120.11
CA ALA A 17 18.83 124.83 -119.62
C ALA A 17 19.27 125.02 -118.16
N LEU A 18 19.22 123.96 -117.33
CA LEU A 18 19.61 124.00 -115.91
C LEU A 18 21.09 123.68 -115.68
N LEU A 19 21.76 123.02 -116.64
CA LEU A 19 23.19 122.72 -116.56
C LEU A 19 24.07 123.98 -116.60
N SER A 20 23.59 125.11 -117.11
CA SER A 20 24.35 126.37 -117.09
C SER A 20 24.30 127.10 -115.74
N TYR A 21 23.48 126.65 -114.79
CA TYR A 21 23.33 127.29 -113.48
C TYR A 21 24.19 126.67 -112.39
N PHE A 22 24.59 125.40 -112.50
CA PHE A 22 25.37 124.75 -111.45
C PHE A 22 26.87 124.96 -111.65
N ASP A 23 27.29 126.22 -111.56
CA ASP A 23 28.68 126.59 -111.36
C ASP A 23 28.95 126.65 -109.85
N LYS A 24 29.91 125.86 -109.38
CA LYS A 24 30.40 125.87 -107.99
C LYS A 24 30.76 127.29 -107.55
N LYS A 25 31.25 128.13 -108.47
CA LYS A 25 31.55 129.54 -108.21
C LYS A 25 30.31 130.40 -107.96
N LYS A 26 29.15 130.02 -108.52
CA LYS A 26 27.89 130.76 -108.29
C LYS A 26 27.17 130.34 -107.01
N TYR A 27 27.28 129.08 -106.59
CA TYR A 27 26.46 128.52 -105.51
C TYR A 27 27.26 127.60 -104.54
N PRO A 28 28.27 128.14 -103.84
CA PRO A 28 29.12 127.35 -102.94
C PRO A 28 28.34 126.68 -101.79
N ASP A 29 27.36 127.37 -101.21
CA ASP A 29 26.59 126.87 -100.05
C ASP A 29 25.80 125.59 -100.35
N PHE A 30 25.23 125.48 -101.55
CA PHE A 30 24.47 124.31 -101.94
C PHE A 30 25.37 123.10 -102.21
N TYR A 31 26.54 123.33 -102.80
CA TYR A 31 27.56 122.29 -102.96
C TYR A 31 28.00 121.77 -101.59
N GLU A 32 28.34 122.66 -100.65
CA GLU A 32 28.78 122.29 -99.30
C GLU A 32 27.70 121.56 -98.51
N PHE A 33 26.43 121.98 -98.60
CA PHE A 33 25.30 121.24 -98.03
C PHE A 33 25.20 119.82 -98.59
N THR A 34 25.30 119.68 -99.91
CA THR A 34 25.14 118.37 -100.57
C THR A 34 26.30 117.44 -100.21
N VAL A 35 27.54 117.94 -100.11
CA VAL A 35 28.70 117.18 -99.63
C VAL A 35 28.51 116.76 -98.18
N THR A 36 28.12 117.69 -97.31
CA THR A 36 27.90 117.44 -95.88
C THR A 36 26.81 116.38 -95.67
N LYS A 37 25.68 116.50 -96.37
CA LYS A 37 24.57 115.55 -96.26
C LYS A 37 24.92 114.17 -96.81
N THR A 38 25.70 114.11 -97.89
CA THR A 38 26.21 112.84 -98.43
C THR A 38 27.09 112.14 -97.39
N ASN A 39 28.05 112.86 -96.79
CA ASN A 39 28.94 112.30 -95.76
C ASN A 39 28.19 111.87 -94.49
N GLU A 40 27.16 112.62 -94.08
CA GLU A 40 26.29 112.25 -92.96
C GLU A 40 25.53 110.94 -93.23
N LEU A 41 24.92 110.81 -94.41
CA LEU A 41 24.20 109.59 -94.80
C LEU A 41 25.13 108.38 -94.89
N LEU A 42 26.37 108.56 -95.35
CA LEU A 42 27.40 107.52 -95.36
C LEU A 42 27.83 107.09 -93.97
N LYS A 43 28.07 108.05 -93.08
CA LYS A 43 28.42 107.79 -91.67
C LYS A 43 27.31 106.99 -90.96
N ASN A 44 26.06 107.22 -91.35
CA ASN A 44 24.89 106.54 -90.80
C ASN A 44 24.45 105.30 -91.61
N HIS A 45 25.29 104.82 -92.54
CA HIS A 45 25.07 103.60 -93.32
C HIS A 45 23.80 103.59 -94.21
N TYR A 46 23.26 104.76 -94.56
CA TYR A 46 22.18 104.91 -95.54
C TYR A 46 22.75 104.94 -96.96
N TYR A 47 23.35 103.82 -97.36
CA TYR A 47 24.19 103.76 -98.55
C TYR A 47 23.45 104.09 -99.85
N ARG A 48 22.18 103.70 -99.98
CA ARG A 48 21.39 103.95 -101.20
C ARG A 48 21.05 105.43 -101.37
N GLU A 49 20.66 106.08 -100.27
CA GLU A 49 20.30 107.49 -100.23
C GLU A 49 21.56 108.35 -100.43
N ALA A 50 22.67 108.00 -99.79
CA ALA A 50 23.97 108.63 -100.04
C ALA A 50 24.41 108.52 -101.51
N LEU A 51 24.18 107.37 -102.15
CA LEU A 51 24.44 107.15 -103.58
C LEU A 51 23.69 108.13 -104.49
N ARG A 52 22.46 108.54 -104.12
CA ARG A 52 21.65 109.50 -104.88
C ARG A 52 22.17 110.94 -104.73
N PHE A 53 22.49 111.36 -103.50
CA PHE A 53 23.08 112.69 -103.26
C PHE A 53 24.45 112.83 -103.93
N TYR A 54 25.21 111.73 -104.00
CA TYR A 54 26.46 111.74 -104.75
C TYR A 54 26.27 111.91 -106.27
N GLN A 55 25.26 111.30 -106.88
CA GLN A 55 24.96 111.52 -108.31
C GLN A 55 24.71 113.01 -108.60
N LEU A 56 24.03 113.73 -107.69
CA LEU A 56 23.87 115.18 -107.75
C LEU A 56 25.21 115.92 -107.65
N LEU A 57 26.10 115.52 -106.74
CA LEU A 57 27.41 116.15 -106.58
C LEU A 57 28.34 115.99 -107.80
N THR A 58 28.27 114.86 -108.52
CA THR A 58 29.10 114.65 -109.72
C THR A 58 28.80 115.64 -110.86
N LEU A 59 27.68 116.36 -110.79
CA LEU A 59 27.36 117.43 -111.74
C LEU A 59 28.15 118.72 -111.48
N PHE A 60 28.60 118.97 -110.24
CA PHE A 60 29.29 120.21 -109.86
C PHE A 60 30.78 120.20 -110.18
N GLU A 61 31.44 119.05 -110.10
CA GLU A 61 32.85 118.89 -110.47
C GLU A 61 33.13 117.40 -110.71
N LYS A 62 33.47 117.03 -111.96
CA LYS A 62 33.78 115.63 -112.31
C LYS A 62 35.10 115.12 -111.73
N ASN A 63 35.95 116.01 -111.22
CA ASN A 63 37.35 115.69 -110.88
C ASN A 63 37.69 115.82 -109.39
N ASP A 64 36.69 115.97 -108.49
CA ASP A 64 36.96 115.96 -107.04
C ASP A 64 37.26 114.53 -106.56
N THR A 65 38.53 114.31 -106.23
CA THR A 65 39.09 112.99 -105.90
C THR A 65 38.67 112.48 -104.53
N GLU A 66 38.39 113.37 -103.57
CA GLU A 66 37.98 112.96 -102.23
C GLU A 66 36.51 112.52 -102.21
N LEU A 67 35.68 113.23 -102.97
CA LEU A 67 34.28 112.88 -103.12
C LEU A 67 34.08 111.52 -103.81
N TYR A 68 34.84 111.25 -104.87
CA TYR A 68 34.81 109.96 -105.57
C TYR A 68 35.24 108.79 -104.68
N LYS A 69 36.21 109.03 -103.79
CA LYS A 69 36.65 108.03 -102.81
C LYS A 69 35.53 107.68 -101.82
N ASN A 70 34.76 108.65 -101.35
CA ASN A 70 33.63 108.41 -100.44
C ASN A 70 32.50 107.64 -101.12
N TYR A 71 32.19 107.94 -102.38
CA TYR A 71 31.22 107.17 -103.17
C TYR A 71 31.61 105.72 -103.40
N LYS A 72 32.86 105.50 -103.85
CA LYS A 72 33.37 104.15 -104.10
C LYS A 72 33.26 103.29 -102.83
N THR A 73 33.53 103.89 -101.68
CA THR A 73 33.40 103.23 -100.37
C THR A 73 31.94 102.84 -100.07
N ALA A 74 30.98 103.73 -100.32
CA ALA A 74 29.55 103.50 -100.12
C ALA A 74 28.98 102.35 -100.97
N TYR A 75 29.32 102.36 -102.25
CA TYR A 75 28.83 101.38 -103.22
C TYR A 75 29.37 99.98 -102.93
N LEU A 76 30.66 99.88 -102.57
CA LEU A 76 31.29 98.62 -102.18
C LEU A 76 30.66 98.06 -100.89
N ALA A 77 30.36 98.89 -99.91
CA ALA A 77 29.70 98.44 -98.69
C ALA A 77 28.30 97.87 -98.95
N TYR A 78 27.46 98.57 -99.73
CA TYR A 78 26.10 98.12 -100.04
C TYR A 78 26.07 96.81 -100.84
N THR A 79 26.94 96.67 -101.85
CA THR A 79 27.01 95.46 -102.68
C THR A 79 27.58 94.27 -101.91
N SER A 80 28.54 94.51 -101.00
CA SER A 80 29.08 93.46 -100.14
C SER A 80 28.00 92.85 -99.22
N SER A 81 27.15 93.67 -98.60
CA SER A 81 26.08 93.18 -97.72
C SER A 81 25.04 92.32 -98.45
N ILE A 82 24.68 92.68 -99.69
CA ILE A 82 23.77 91.86 -100.51
C ILE A 82 24.38 90.49 -100.84
N LEU A 83 25.70 90.45 -101.10
CA LEU A 83 26.40 89.21 -101.41
C LEU A 83 26.44 88.27 -100.20
N GLU A 84 26.59 88.79 -98.99
CA GLU A 84 26.58 87.99 -97.76
C GLU A 84 25.18 87.40 -97.47
N ILE A 85 24.11 88.17 -97.69
CA ILE A 85 22.73 87.65 -97.58
C ILE A 85 22.51 86.48 -98.57
N LYS A 86 22.97 86.61 -99.82
CA LYS A 86 22.90 85.52 -100.80
C LYS A 86 23.71 84.29 -100.39
N LYS A 87 24.90 84.48 -99.80
CA LYS A 87 25.71 83.37 -99.27
C LYS A 87 25.01 82.66 -98.13
N ALA A 88 24.40 83.38 -97.20
CA ALA A 88 23.68 82.79 -96.07
C ALA A 88 22.49 81.93 -96.54
N ILE A 89 21.75 82.39 -97.56
CA ILE A 89 20.69 81.60 -98.22
C ILE A 89 21.27 80.36 -98.94
N GLY A 90 22.46 80.49 -99.54
CA GLY A 90 23.15 79.36 -100.18
C GLY A 90 23.61 78.27 -99.20
N GLU A 91 24.03 78.61 -97.99
CA GLU A 91 24.39 77.61 -96.96
C GLU A 91 23.16 76.81 -96.50
N TYR A 92 21.99 77.46 -96.43
CA TYR A 92 20.75 76.76 -96.12
C TYR A 92 20.37 75.74 -97.20
N GLN A 93 20.56 76.06 -98.48
CA GLN A 93 20.30 75.12 -99.58
C GLN A 93 21.21 73.88 -99.53
N LYS A 94 22.33 73.94 -98.81
CA LYS A 94 23.27 72.82 -98.60
C LYS A 94 22.97 71.98 -97.36
N GLY A 95 21.93 72.30 -96.59
CA GLY A 95 21.55 71.57 -95.37
C GLY A 95 22.25 72.03 -94.09
N GLU A 96 23.09 73.07 -94.16
CA GLU A 96 23.83 73.63 -93.02
C GLU A 96 22.98 74.65 -92.25
N ILE A 97 21.88 74.17 -91.64
CA ILE A 97 20.78 75.00 -91.10
C ILE A 97 21.26 75.95 -89.99
N GLN A 98 22.11 75.48 -89.07
CA GLN A 98 22.61 76.31 -87.96
C GLN A 98 23.59 77.38 -88.45
N THR A 99 24.41 77.03 -89.45
CA THR A 99 25.37 77.94 -90.08
C THR A 99 24.67 79.04 -90.85
N ALA A 100 23.56 78.73 -91.53
CA ALA A 100 22.74 79.72 -92.24
C ALA A 100 22.01 80.68 -91.27
N LYS A 101 21.41 80.16 -90.19
CA LYS A 101 20.75 81.00 -89.16
C LYS A 101 21.73 81.98 -88.52
N LYS A 102 22.91 81.50 -88.11
CA LYS A 102 23.94 82.35 -87.48
C LYS A 102 24.41 83.46 -88.41
N LYS A 103 24.67 83.16 -89.69
CA LYS A 103 25.11 84.17 -90.67
C LYS A 103 24.06 85.26 -90.92
N LEU A 104 22.77 84.91 -90.93
CA LEU A 104 21.68 85.89 -91.08
C LEU A 104 21.55 86.77 -89.83
N GLN A 105 21.66 86.21 -88.63
CA GLN A 105 21.65 86.97 -87.37
C GLN A 105 22.84 87.93 -87.26
N ASP A 106 24.06 87.47 -87.56
CA ASP A 106 25.27 88.31 -87.55
C ASP A 106 25.16 89.51 -88.52
N LEU A 107 24.44 89.33 -89.63
CA LEU A 107 24.11 90.39 -90.60
C LEU A 107 23.06 91.36 -90.06
N GLN A 108 22.05 90.84 -89.36
CA GLN A 108 20.96 91.65 -88.80
C GLN A 108 21.44 92.63 -87.73
N GLU A 109 22.41 92.24 -86.92
CA GLU A 109 23.01 93.09 -85.87
C GLU A 109 23.88 94.23 -86.45
N LYS A 110 24.48 94.01 -87.63
CA LYS A 110 25.35 95.00 -88.29
C LYS A 110 24.60 96.04 -89.12
N LEU A 111 23.33 95.77 -89.44
CA LEU A 111 22.52 96.63 -90.30
C LEU A 111 21.60 97.55 -89.49
N PRO A 112 21.45 98.84 -89.86
CA PRO A 112 20.52 99.76 -89.20
C PRO A 112 19.07 99.26 -89.28
N GLY A 113 18.32 99.46 -88.19
CA GLY A 113 16.97 98.91 -87.97
C GLY A 113 15.88 99.26 -89.00
N ASN A 114 16.08 100.30 -89.80
CA ASN A 114 15.14 100.77 -90.83
C ASN A 114 15.73 100.68 -92.25
N SER A 115 16.72 99.81 -92.47
CA SER A 115 17.25 99.57 -93.82
C SER A 115 16.47 98.48 -94.54
N ASN A 116 16.22 98.66 -95.84
CA ASN A 116 15.60 97.65 -96.70
C ASN A 116 16.35 96.30 -96.70
N LEU A 117 17.64 96.29 -96.32
CA LEU A 117 18.44 95.07 -96.20
C LEU A 117 18.04 94.22 -94.99
N GLN A 118 17.56 94.82 -93.89
CA GLN A 118 17.15 94.09 -92.70
C GLN A 118 15.81 93.36 -92.89
N GLU A 119 14.91 93.92 -93.71
CA GLU A 119 13.65 93.28 -94.08
C GLU A 119 13.87 92.02 -94.94
N MET A 120 14.89 92.04 -95.82
CA MET A 120 15.31 90.86 -96.58
C MET A 120 15.88 89.75 -95.69
N VAL A 121 16.61 90.09 -94.63
CA VAL A 121 17.13 89.12 -93.66
C VAL A 121 15.99 88.43 -92.91
N LYS A 122 15.00 89.18 -92.41
CA LYS A 122 13.82 88.64 -91.70
C LYS A 122 12.97 87.69 -92.57
N LEU A 123 12.83 87.99 -93.86
CA LEU A 123 12.15 87.10 -94.82
C LEU A 123 12.89 85.78 -95.01
N GLY A 124 14.23 85.80 -95.02
CA GLY A 124 15.06 84.60 -95.10
C GLY A 124 14.92 83.68 -93.89
N GLU A 125 14.85 84.24 -92.68
CA GLU A 125 14.69 83.44 -91.45
C GLU A 125 13.35 82.69 -91.39
N LYS A 126 12.26 83.33 -91.84
CA LYS A 126 10.91 82.76 -91.78
C LYS A 126 10.70 81.56 -92.71
N GLU A 127 11.38 81.53 -93.85
CA GLU A 127 11.35 80.38 -94.77
C GLU A 127 12.14 79.18 -94.24
N ILE A 128 13.24 79.43 -93.51
CA ILE A 128 14.05 78.37 -92.90
C ILE A 128 13.24 77.59 -91.85
N GLU A 129 12.43 78.26 -91.04
CA GLU A 129 11.65 77.64 -89.96
C GLU A 129 10.51 76.75 -90.45
N LYS A 130 9.76 77.18 -91.49
CA LYS A 130 8.66 76.37 -92.06
C LYS A 130 9.11 75.02 -92.59
N LYS A 131 10.34 74.93 -93.09
CA LYS A 131 10.86 73.70 -93.72
C LYS A 131 11.34 72.67 -92.69
N ILE A 132 11.87 73.12 -91.54
CA ILE A 132 12.31 72.24 -90.44
C ILE A 132 11.12 71.44 -89.87
N GLU A 133 9.97 72.10 -89.71
CA GLU A 133 8.75 71.48 -89.19
C GLU A 133 8.20 70.39 -90.13
N LYS A 134 8.22 70.65 -91.44
CA LYS A 134 7.72 69.73 -92.47
C LYS A 134 8.60 68.50 -92.67
N ASP A 135 9.92 68.69 -92.75
CA ASP A 135 10.82 67.64 -93.25
C ASP A 135 11.38 66.73 -92.14
N TYR A 136 11.37 67.18 -90.87
CA TYR A 136 12.03 66.45 -89.77
C TYR A 136 11.12 66.11 -88.58
N ILE A 137 10.22 67.01 -88.17
CA ILE A 137 9.41 66.81 -86.96
C ILE A 137 8.25 65.84 -87.20
N LEU A 138 7.42 66.07 -88.23
CA LEU A 138 6.25 65.21 -88.52
C LEU A 138 6.61 63.74 -88.81
N PRO A 139 7.57 63.43 -89.70
CA PRO A 139 7.94 62.05 -90.00
C PRO A 139 8.52 61.31 -88.78
N GLY A 140 9.24 62.03 -87.93
CA GLY A 140 9.83 61.47 -86.72
C GLY A 140 8.81 61.02 -85.68
N ILE A 141 7.72 61.80 -85.50
CA ILE A 141 6.62 61.44 -84.60
C ILE A 141 5.89 60.19 -85.10
N GLN A 142 5.57 60.11 -86.40
CA GLN A 142 4.93 58.93 -86.98
C GLN A 142 5.75 57.66 -86.77
N ARG A 143 7.07 57.74 -86.89
CA ARG A 143 7.97 56.59 -86.68
C ARG A 143 7.93 56.06 -85.25
N ILE A 144 7.85 56.96 -84.26
CA ILE A 144 7.69 56.57 -82.85
C ILE A 144 6.37 55.83 -82.65
N GLU A 145 5.28 56.30 -83.26
CA GLU A 145 3.98 55.65 -83.15
C GLU A 145 3.95 54.26 -83.80
N THR A 146 4.61 54.08 -84.96
CA THR A 146 4.78 52.75 -85.59
C THR A 146 5.54 51.78 -84.68
N PHE A 147 6.64 52.22 -84.06
CA PHE A 147 7.41 51.36 -83.15
C PHE A 147 6.61 50.95 -81.91
N LEU A 148 5.72 51.82 -81.41
CA LEU A 148 4.82 51.46 -80.30
C LEU A 148 3.78 50.41 -80.70
N GLN A 149 3.24 50.47 -81.93
CA GLN A 149 2.32 49.46 -82.45
C GLN A 149 3.00 48.10 -82.66
N GLU A 150 4.25 48.12 -83.13
CA GLU A 150 5.08 46.92 -83.32
C GLU A 150 5.63 46.34 -82.00
N LYS A 151 5.32 46.94 -80.84
CA LYS A 151 5.87 46.57 -79.52
C LYS A 151 7.40 46.70 -79.43
N ARG A 152 7.99 47.58 -80.25
CA ARG A 152 9.43 47.86 -80.34
C ARG A 152 9.80 49.09 -79.52
N PHE A 153 9.64 48.96 -78.21
CA PHE A 153 9.63 50.11 -77.30
C PHE A 153 11.00 50.78 -77.14
N ASN A 154 12.10 50.03 -77.28
CA ASN A 154 13.46 50.59 -77.21
C ASN A 154 13.76 51.50 -78.41
N GLU A 155 13.32 51.09 -79.61
CA GLU A 155 13.47 51.87 -80.83
C GLU A 155 12.60 53.13 -80.81
N ALA A 156 11.38 53.04 -80.26
CA ALA A 156 10.51 54.20 -80.02
C ALA A 156 11.18 55.24 -79.09
N LYS A 157 11.83 54.80 -78.01
CA LYS A 157 12.58 55.66 -77.08
C LYS A 157 13.81 56.28 -77.73
N GLY A 158 14.55 55.50 -78.52
CA GLY A 158 15.73 55.98 -79.25
C GLY A 158 15.38 57.11 -80.23
N TYR A 159 14.31 56.93 -81.00
CA TYR A 159 13.81 57.97 -81.91
C TYR A 159 13.26 59.21 -81.18
N PHE A 160 12.57 59.00 -80.05
CA PHE A 160 12.11 60.11 -79.21
C PHE A 160 13.27 60.98 -78.70
N LEU A 161 14.36 60.37 -78.23
CA LEU A 161 15.55 61.08 -77.77
C LEU A 161 16.23 61.89 -78.89
N MET A 162 16.25 61.36 -80.12
CA MET A 162 16.80 62.05 -81.29
C MET A 162 16.02 63.33 -81.63
N LEU A 163 14.68 63.27 -81.58
CA LEU A 163 13.81 64.40 -81.91
C LEU A 163 13.65 65.40 -80.76
N LYS A 164 13.97 65.01 -79.52
CA LYS A 164 13.74 65.79 -78.31
C LYS A 164 14.22 67.25 -78.42
N ARG A 165 15.38 67.50 -79.05
CA ARG A 165 15.94 68.86 -79.19
C ARG A 165 15.20 69.76 -80.19
N LEU A 166 14.40 69.17 -81.07
CA LEU A 166 13.64 69.86 -82.12
C LEU A 166 12.15 70.01 -81.77
N LEU A 167 11.68 69.27 -80.76
CA LEU A 167 10.28 69.24 -80.35
C LEU A 167 9.96 70.30 -79.30
N LYS A 168 8.77 70.88 -79.40
CA LYS A 168 8.17 71.67 -78.31
C LYS A 168 7.94 70.79 -77.08
N GLU A 169 8.08 71.36 -75.89
CA GLU A 169 8.04 70.64 -74.61
C GLU A 169 6.71 69.88 -74.37
N GLU A 170 5.60 70.44 -74.84
CA GLU A 170 4.27 69.80 -74.80
C GLU A 170 4.23 68.48 -75.59
N ILE A 171 4.83 68.45 -76.78
CA ILE A 171 4.91 67.26 -77.64
C ILE A 171 5.85 66.22 -77.01
N GLN A 172 6.95 66.68 -76.40
CA GLN A 172 7.87 65.80 -75.68
C GLN A 172 7.18 65.06 -74.54
N THR A 173 6.39 65.79 -73.75
CA THR A 173 5.67 65.23 -72.60
C THR A 173 4.61 64.21 -73.03
N SER A 174 3.84 64.53 -74.07
CA SER A 174 2.81 63.65 -74.63
C SER A 174 3.40 62.31 -75.13
N LEU A 175 4.49 62.36 -75.90
CA LEU A 175 5.14 61.15 -76.42
C LEU A 175 5.76 60.28 -75.32
N LYS A 176 6.37 60.89 -74.30
CA LYS A 176 6.92 60.16 -73.14
C LYS A 176 5.83 59.39 -72.39
N ILE A 177 4.65 59.98 -72.22
CA ILE A 177 3.49 59.34 -71.59
C ILE A 177 2.98 58.17 -72.46
N LYS A 178 2.83 58.37 -73.77
CA LYS A 178 2.38 57.32 -74.70
C LYS A 178 3.32 56.10 -74.70
N ILE A 179 4.64 56.32 -74.74
CA ILE A 179 5.63 55.24 -74.72
C ILE A 179 5.52 54.42 -73.42
N LYS A 180 5.46 55.11 -72.26
CA LYS A 180 5.33 54.45 -70.94
C LYS A 180 4.03 53.63 -70.84
N ALA A 181 2.91 54.18 -71.30
CA ALA A 181 1.61 53.51 -71.23
C ALA A 181 1.56 52.23 -72.09
N ALA A 182 2.15 52.25 -73.29
CA ALA A 182 2.19 51.09 -74.19
C ALA A 182 3.05 49.94 -73.64
N GLU A 183 4.21 50.25 -73.05
CA GLU A 183 5.05 49.25 -72.36
C GLU A 183 4.34 48.63 -71.16
N LYS A 184 3.73 49.46 -70.30
CA LYS A 184 2.99 48.98 -69.12
C LYS A 184 1.91 47.97 -69.52
N LYS A 185 1.12 48.30 -70.54
CA LYS A 185 0.06 47.42 -71.05
C LYS A 185 0.60 46.06 -71.49
N TYR A 186 1.67 46.03 -72.28
CA TYR A 186 2.25 44.78 -72.80
C TYR A 186 2.75 43.85 -71.68
N TYR A 187 3.56 44.37 -70.75
CA TYR A 187 4.13 43.53 -69.68
C TYR A 187 3.08 43.03 -68.69
N PHE A 188 2.00 43.79 -68.45
CA PHE A 188 0.90 43.37 -67.60
C PHE A 188 0.05 42.27 -68.26
N GLU A 189 -0.26 42.40 -69.55
CA GLU A 189 -1.01 41.37 -70.30
C GLU A 189 -0.26 40.03 -70.33
N GLU A 190 1.05 40.04 -70.57
CA GLU A 190 1.88 38.83 -70.54
C GLU A 190 1.96 38.19 -69.15
N ALA A 191 2.02 39.02 -68.09
CA ALA A 191 2.03 38.53 -66.72
C ALA A 191 0.68 37.89 -66.32
N GLU A 192 -0.44 38.49 -66.71
CA GLU A 192 -1.76 37.93 -66.45
C GLU A 192 -2.00 36.62 -67.21
N LYS A 193 -1.54 36.54 -68.47
CA LYS A 193 -1.60 35.31 -69.26
C LYS A 193 -0.85 34.15 -68.59
N ALA A 194 0.35 34.41 -68.06
CA ALA A 194 1.13 33.42 -67.34
C ALA A 194 0.40 32.88 -66.09
N VAL A 195 -0.32 33.74 -65.36
CA VAL A 195 -1.11 33.32 -64.19
C VAL A 195 -2.37 32.56 -64.57
N LEU A 196 -3.15 33.06 -65.54
CA LEU A 196 -4.46 32.49 -65.87
C LEU A 196 -4.37 31.19 -66.66
N GLU A 197 -3.46 31.10 -67.63
CA GLU A 197 -3.38 29.95 -68.54
C GLU A 197 -2.43 28.87 -68.02
N ALA A 198 -1.27 29.27 -67.51
CA ALA A 198 -0.21 28.34 -67.11
C ALA A 198 -0.09 28.14 -65.59
N LYS A 199 -0.77 28.98 -64.78
CA LYS A 199 -0.54 29.09 -63.32
C LYS A 199 0.95 29.26 -62.97
N ASP A 200 1.73 29.86 -63.88
CA ASP A 200 3.16 30.07 -63.72
C ASP A 200 3.43 31.44 -63.10
N TYR A 201 3.34 31.47 -61.77
CA TYR A 201 3.56 32.68 -60.99
C TYR A 201 5.00 33.21 -61.09
N ASN A 202 5.98 32.35 -61.37
CA ASN A 202 7.37 32.80 -61.53
C ASN A 202 7.52 33.61 -62.82
N LEU A 203 6.97 33.08 -63.92
CA LEU A 203 6.97 33.77 -65.21
C LEU A 203 6.21 35.10 -65.15
N ALA A 204 5.06 35.13 -64.48
CA ALA A 204 4.29 36.36 -64.26
C ALA A 204 5.08 37.42 -63.48
N MET A 205 5.74 37.01 -62.39
CA MET A 205 6.58 37.90 -61.59
C MET A 205 7.77 38.45 -62.40
N ASP A 206 8.40 37.63 -63.23
CA ASP A 206 9.55 38.05 -64.03
C ASP A 206 9.17 39.04 -65.15
N ARG A 207 7.98 38.92 -65.73
CA ARG A 207 7.43 39.93 -66.67
C ARG A 207 7.21 41.28 -65.99
N ILE A 208 6.64 41.31 -64.80
CA ILE A 208 6.44 42.56 -64.04
C ILE A 208 7.77 43.16 -63.58
N LYS A 209 8.73 42.35 -63.13
CA LYS A 209 10.09 42.81 -62.80
C LYS A 209 10.80 43.42 -64.01
N SER A 210 10.62 42.84 -65.20
CA SER A 210 11.21 43.36 -66.45
C SER A 210 10.68 44.76 -66.78
N TYR A 211 9.41 45.05 -66.49
CA TYR A 211 8.84 46.40 -66.57
C TYR A 211 9.40 47.34 -65.48
N LEU A 212 9.42 46.87 -64.22
CA LEU A 212 9.91 47.64 -63.08
C LEU A 212 11.40 48.00 -63.17
N ALA A 213 12.21 47.23 -63.90
CA ALA A 213 13.62 47.56 -64.16
C ALA A 213 13.80 48.92 -64.85
N PHE A 214 12.81 49.35 -65.64
CA PHE A 214 12.82 50.65 -66.32
C PHE A 214 11.95 51.70 -65.62
N TYR A 215 10.97 51.27 -64.82
CA TYR A 215 10.05 52.14 -64.07
C TYR A 215 9.92 51.69 -62.61
N PRO A 216 10.98 51.81 -61.79
CA PRO A 216 10.99 51.27 -60.43
C PRO A 216 9.94 51.92 -59.51
N GLU A 217 9.58 53.17 -59.80
CA GLU A 217 8.61 53.98 -59.06
C GLU A 217 7.13 53.69 -59.41
N ASP A 218 6.83 52.71 -60.28
CA ASP A 218 5.44 52.40 -60.67
C ASP A 218 4.74 51.54 -59.61
N ASN A 219 3.98 52.20 -58.74
CA ASN A 219 3.28 51.57 -57.61
C ASN A 219 2.33 50.44 -58.03
N ASP A 220 1.63 50.57 -59.16
CA ASP A 220 0.69 49.53 -59.63
C ASP A 220 1.45 48.24 -59.98
N ALA A 221 2.63 48.36 -60.59
CA ALA A 221 3.46 47.21 -60.94
C ALA A 221 4.05 46.55 -59.69
N ASN A 222 4.47 47.33 -58.69
CA ASN A 222 4.93 46.80 -57.40
C ASN A 222 3.80 46.07 -56.65
N GLN A 223 2.59 46.62 -56.65
CA GLN A 223 1.41 45.98 -56.06
C GLN A 223 1.08 44.65 -56.76
N LYS A 224 1.09 44.63 -58.09
CA LYS A 224 0.84 43.42 -58.88
C LYS A 224 1.90 42.33 -58.63
N LEU A 225 3.18 42.72 -58.50
CA LEU A 225 4.27 41.80 -58.16
C LEU A 225 4.05 41.14 -56.79
N ASN A 226 3.60 41.90 -55.79
CA ASN A 226 3.32 41.35 -54.45
C ASN A 226 2.09 40.44 -54.45
N GLN A 227 1.04 40.78 -55.19
CA GLN A 227 -0.11 39.89 -55.39
C GLN A 227 0.32 38.53 -55.96
N TYR A 228 1.19 38.51 -56.98
CA TYR A 228 1.67 37.24 -57.54
C TYR A 228 2.54 36.43 -56.57
N LYS A 229 3.32 37.08 -55.69
CA LYS A 229 4.06 36.39 -54.61
C LYS A 229 3.12 35.68 -53.63
N GLU A 230 2.05 36.35 -53.22
CA GLU A 230 1.05 35.77 -52.31
C GLU A 230 0.31 34.60 -52.96
N MET A 231 -0.08 34.73 -54.23
CA MET A 231 -0.75 33.65 -54.97
C MET A 231 0.15 32.43 -55.15
N LYS A 232 1.46 32.63 -55.40
CA LYS A 232 2.45 31.55 -55.45
C LYS A 232 2.54 30.79 -54.12
N LEU A 233 2.70 31.52 -53.02
CA LEU A 233 2.82 30.92 -51.69
C LEU A 233 1.57 30.10 -51.33
N LYS A 234 0.38 30.63 -51.65
CA LYS A 234 -0.89 29.91 -51.42
C LYS A 234 -1.00 28.62 -52.24
N ALA A 235 -0.52 28.62 -53.48
CA ALA A 235 -0.50 27.42 -54.33
C ALA A 235 0.49 26.36 -53.83
N GLU A 236 1.68 26.77 -53.38
CA GLU A 236 2.69 25.86 -52.80
C GLU A 236 2.20 25.21 -51.50
N MET A 237 1.53 25.97 -50.62
CA MET A 237 0.90 25.43 -49.41
C MET A 237 -0.18 24.40 -49.72
N GLN A 238 -0.97 24.58 -50.78
CA GLN A 238 -2.01 23.62 -51.18
C GLN A 238 -1.41 22.30 -51.69
N VAL A 239 -0.29 22.35 -52.41
CA VAL A 239 0.42 21.13 -52.88
C VAL A 239 1.00 20.37 -51.70
N GLU A 240 1.64 21.06 -50.75
CA GLU A 240 2.22 20.41 -49.57
C GLU A 240 1.14 19.80 -48.66
N ALA A 241 0.02 20.51 -48.45
CA ALA A 241 -1.13 19.95 -47.74
C ALA A 241 -1.61 18.64 -48.39
N TYR A 242 -1.79 18.62 -49.71
CA TYR A 242 -2.22 17.41 -50.42
C TYR A 242 -1.22 16.24 -50.28
N ASN A 243 0.07 16.53 -50.26
CA ASN A 243 1.10 15.52 -50.00
C ASN A 243 1.03 14.94 -48.58
N GLN A 244 0.78 15.79 -47.57
CA GLN A 244 0.60 15.33 -46.18
C GLN A 244 -0.65 14.45 -46.04
N LEU A 245 -1.75 14.80 -46.70
CA LEU A 245 -2.97 13.98 -46.72
C LEU A 245 -2.70 12.57 -47.30
N LYS A 246 -2.01 12.50 -48.46
CA LYS A 246 -1.63 11.22 -49.08
C LYS A 246 -0.72 10.37 -48.19
N LYS A 247 0.24 10.98 -47.50
CA LYS A 247 1.10 10.27 -46.55
C LYS A 247 0.28 9.72 -45.37
N GLY A 248 -0.67 10.51 -44.85
CA GLY A 248 -1.61 10.06 -43.82
C GLY A 248 -2.40 8.82 -44.25
N ASP A 249 -3.01 8.85 -45.44
CA ASP A 249 -3.75 7.71 -45.99
C ASP A 249 -2.86 6.48 -46.27
N TYR A 250 -1.63 6.69 -46.74
CA TYR A 250 -0.65 5.62 -46.93
C TYR A 250 -0.32 4.90 -45.61
N TYR A 251 0.03 5.64 -44.55
CA TYR A 251 0.34 5.04 -43.25
C TYR A 251 -0.87 4.38 -42.60
N LEU A 252 -2.07 4.92 -42.84
CA LEU A 252 -3.31 4.27 -42.43
C LEU A 252 -3.49 2.89 -43.08
N SER A 253 -3.20 2.77 -44.38
CA SER A 253 -3.27 1.48 -45.11
C SER A 253 -2.29 0.43 -44.55
N GLN A 254 -1.16 0.87 -44.02
CA GLN A 254 -0.14 0.02 -43.40
C GLN A 254 -0.41 -0.26 -41.92
N LYS A 255 -1.56 0.19 -41.38
CA LYS A 255 -1.92 0.12 -39.95
C LYS A 255 -0.91 0.80 -39.02
N GLN A 256 -0.12 1.75 -39.52
CA GLN A 256 0.82 2.54 -38.74
C GLN A 256 0.13 3.79 -38.20
N TYR A 257 -0.79 3.59 -37.26
CA TYR A 257 -1.75 4.61 -36.82
C TYR A 257 -1.09 5.89 -36.29
N SER A 258 0.00 5.79 -35.52
CA SER A 258 0.73 6.96 -34.99
C SER A 258 1.32 7.84 -36.10
N LEU A 259 1.87 7.23 -37.15
CA LEU A 259 2.43 7.95 -38.30
C LEU A 259 1.31 8.57 -39.15
N ALA A 260 0.18 7.87 -39.30
CA ALA A 260 -1.00 8.41 -39.98
C ALA A 260 -1.54 9.66 -39.28
N VAL A 261 -1.68 9.64 -37.94
CA VAL A 261 -2.11 10.80 -37.14
C VAL A 261 -1.15 11.98 -37.29
N PHE A 262 0.17 11.74 -37.26
CA PHE A 262 1.18 12.78 -37.46
C PHE A 262 0.99 13.53 -38.79
N HIS A 263 0.85 12.81 -39.90
CA HIS A 263 0.67 13.41 -41.22
C HIS A 263 -0.69 14.09 -41.39
N TYR A 264 -1.76 13.54 -40.80
CA TYR A 264 -3.07 14.21 -40.80
C TYR A 264 -3.10 15.50 -39.98
N LYS A 265 -2.36 15.59 -38.86
CA LYS A 265 -2.22 16.84 -38.10
C LYS A 265 -1.46 17.91 -38.89
N ASN A 266 -0.35 17.53 -39.55
CA ASN A 266 0.39 18.44 -40.43
C ASN A 266 -0.47 18.96 -41.60
N TYR A 267 -1.38 18.14 -42.12
CA TYR A 267 -2.36 18.58 -43.12
C TYR A 267 -3.34 19.61 -42.56
N LEU A 268 -3.90 19.37 -41.36
CA LEU A 268 -4.84 20.29 -40.72
C LEU A 268 -4.21 21.65 -40.36
N ASP A 269 -2.92 21.68 -40.00
CA ASP A 269 -2.18 22.93 -39.76
C ASP A 269 -2.11 23.83 -41.01
N MET A 270 -2.17 23.25 -42.21
CA MET A 270 -2.05 23.96 -43.48
C MET A 270 -3.40 24.34 -44.12
N VAL A 271 -4.42 23.47 -44.01
CA VAL A 271 -5.71 23.67 -44.69
C VAL A 271 -6.75 24.35 -43.80
N LYS A 272 -6.61 24.25 -42.46
CA LYS A 272 -7.56 24.71 -41.43
C LYS A 272 -9.00 24.26 -41.69
N GLU A 273 -9.50 23.37 -40.83
CA GLU A 273 -10.90 22.87 -40.80
C GLU A 273 -11.25 21.85 -41.91
N ASP A 274 -10.78 20.61 -41.76
CA ASP A 274 -11.29 19.44 -42.48
C ASP A 274 -11.90 18.43 -41.48
N ASP A 275 -13.22 18.52 -41.30
CA ASP A 275 -14.01 17.69 -40.37
C ASP A 275 -13.83 16.18 -40.58
N GLN A 276 -13.57 15.75 -41.82
CA GLN A 276 -13.41 14.33 -42.12
C GLN A 276 -12.07 13.82 -41.61
N VAL A 277 -11.00 14.60 -41.81
CA VAL A 277 -9.68 14.26 -41.30
C VAL A 277 -9.63 14.37 -39.78
N GLU A 278 -10.31 15.34 -39.18
CA GLU A 278 -10.40 15.46 -37.72
C GLU A 278 -11.11 14.24 -37.08
N LYS A 279 -12.21 13.77 -37.68
CA LYS A 279 -12.89 12.53 -37.25
C LYS A 279 -11.97 11.31 -37.39
N LYS A 280 -11.21 11.20 -38.50
CA LYS A 280 -10.22 10.13 -38.69
C LYS A 280 -9.14 10.17 -37.60
N ILE A 281 -8.61 11.34 -37.26
CA ILE A 281 -7.63 11.50 -36.17
C ILE A 281 -8.23 11.01 -34.85
N LYS A 282 -9.43 11.47 -34.47
CA LYS A 282 -10.09 11.05 -33.21
C LYS A 282 -10.31 9.54 -33.15
N SER A 283 -10.73 8.92 -34.25
CA SER A 283 -10.89 7.46 -34.30
C SER A 283 -9.56 6.71 -34.18
N LEU A 284 -8.50 7.22 -34.81
CA LEU A 284 -7.17 6.60 -34.77
C LEU A 284 -6.51 6.76 -33.42
N GLU A 285 -6.62 7.93 -32.79
CA GLU A 285 -6.15 8.17 -31.42
C GLU A 285 -6.83 7.24 -30.43
N LYS A 286 -8.14 6.99 -30.59
CA LYS A 286 -8.86 5.99 -29.79
C LYS A 286 -8.30 4.57 -29.99
N MET A 287 -8.01 4.17 -31.23
CA MET A 287 -7.40 2.86 -31.52
C MET A 287 -5.98 2.72 -30.94
N ILE A 288 -5.15 3.77 -31.07
CA ILE A 288 -3.80 3.80 -30.49
C ILE A 288 -3.88 3.66 -28.97
N GLU A 289 -4.82 4.36 -28.34
CA GLU A 289 -5.02 4.32 -26.89
C GLU A 289 -5.54 2.95 -26.44
N GLU A 290 -6.47 2.33 -27.18
CA GLU A 290 -6.92 0.95 -26.92
C GLU A 290 -5.77 -0.07 -27.07
N GLU A 291 -4.89 0.08 -28.06
CA GLU A 291 -3.75 -0.81 -28.28
C GLU A 291 -2.66 -0.65 -27.19
N ARG A 292 -2.40 0.59 -26.77
CA ARG A 292 -1.52 0.88 -25.62
C ARG A 292 -2.07 0.27 -24.33
N ASN A 293 -3.35 0.49 -24.06
CA ASN A 293 -4.04 -0.06 -22.90
C ASN A 293 -4.04 -1.59 -22.90
N LYS A 294 -4.24 -2.22 -24.05
CA LYS A 294 -4.12 -3.68 -24.22
C LYS A 294 -2.69 -4.17 -23.96
N THR A 295 -1.68 -3.48 -24.48
CA THR A 295 -0.27 -3.84 -24.27
C THR A 295 0.11 -3.74 -22.79
N TYR A 296 -0.20 -2.60 -22.17
CA TYR A 296 0.01 -2.38 -20.73
C TYR A 296 -0.70 -3.42 -19.87
N PHE A 297 -1.94 -3.78 -20.23
CA PHE A 297 -2.69 -4.84 -19.55
C PHE A 297 -1.95 -6.17 -19.59
N TYR A 298 -1.59 -6.67 -20.78
CA TYR A 298 -0.99 -8.00 -20.91
C TYR A 298 0.43 -8.08 -20.33
N GLU A 299 1.21 -7.00 -20.39
CA GLU A 299 2.51 -6.95 -19.72
C GLU A 299 2.37 -7.12 -18.20
N ASN A 300 1.47 -6.37 -17.57
CA ASN A 300 1.24 -6.47 -16.12
C ASN A 300 0.54 -7.77 -15.72
N TYR A 301 -0.38 -8.27 -16.55
CA TYR A 301 -1.03 -9.57 -16.37
C TYR A 301 0.01 -10.70 -16.34
N ASN A 302 0.95 -10.72 -17.29
CA ASN A 302 2.01 -11.73 -17.34
C ASN A 302 2.99 -11.61 -16.16
N LYS A 303 3.38 -10.39 -15.79
CA LYS A 303 4.18 -10.15 -14.57
C LYS A 303 3.47 -10.64 -13.31
N ALA A 304 2.16 -10.42 -13.20
CA ALA A 304 1.37 -10.90 -12.06
C ALA A 304 1.35 -12.44 -11.99
N LEU A 305 1.22 -13.12 -13.13
CA LEU A 305 1.30 -14.58 -13.21
C LEU A 305 2.68 -15.11 -12.83
N GLU A 306 3.77 -14.45 -13.24
CA GLU A 306 5.12 -14.82 -12.79
C GLU A 306 5.29 -14.65 -11.28
N LYS A 307 4.75 -13.57 -10.71
CA LYS A 307 4.74 -13.34 -9.27
C LYS A 307 4.01 -14.44 -8.50
N ILE A 308 2.87 -14.93 -9.02
CA ILE A 308 2.18 -16.10 -8.47
C ILE A 308 3.10 -17.34 -8.50
N LYS A 309 3.78 -17.61 -9.62
CA LYS A 309 4.70 -18.76 -9.73
C LYS A 309 5.83 -18.71 -8.70
N LEU A 310 6.33 -17.51 -8.42
CA LEU A 310 7.36 -17.26 -7.41
C LEU A 310 6.81 -17.23 -5.96
N LYS A 311 5.51 -17.45 -5.77
CA LYS A 311 4.79 -17.35 -4.48
C LYS A 311 4.80 -15.93 -3.86
N ASP A 312 5.10 -14.91 -4.65
CA ASP A 312 4.99 -13.50 -4.25
C ASP A 312 3.54 -13.01 -4.50
N LEU A 313 2.64 -13.45 -3.61
CA LEU A 313 1.21 -13.19 -3.72
C LEU A 313 0.87 -11.69 -3.53
N GLU A 314 1.59 -10.97 -2.67
CA GLU A 314 1.39 -9.52 -2.47
C GLU A 314 1.81 -8.73 -3.72
N GLY A 315 2.94 -9.08 -4.34
CA GLY A 315 3.38 -8.50 -5.60
C GLY A 315 2.39 -8.78 -6.73
N ALA A 316 1.86 -10.01 -6.81
CA ALA A 316 0.83 -10.37 -7.78
C ALA A 316 -0.48 -9.59 -7.56
N LEU A 317 -0.92 -9.44 -6.30
CA LEU A 317 -2.13 -8.71 -5.94
C LEU A 317 -2.05 -7.25 -6.42
N LYS A 318 -0.93 -6.56 -6.15
CA LYS A 318 -0.71 -5.18 -6.60
C LYS A 318 -0.82 -5.04 -8.11
N LEU A 319 -0.21 -5.95 -8.87
CA LEU A 319 -0.24 -5.92 -10.34
C LEU A 319 -1.65 -6.19 -10.88
N PHE A 320 -2.39 -7.15 -10.30
CA PHE A 320 -3.78 -7.39 -10.69
C PHE A 320 -4.71 -6.23 -10.33
N ASP A 321 -4.51 -5.57 -9.18
CA ASP A 321 -5.29 -4.39 -8.79
C ASP A 321 -5.08 -3.19 -9.73
N GLN A 322 -3.89 -3.05 -10.33
CA GLN A 322 -3.61 -2.02 -11.33
C GLN A 322 -4.35 -2.26 -12.66
N ILE A 323 -4.61 -3.52 -13.02
CA ILE A 323 -5.23 -3.89 -14.29
C ILE A 323 -6.71 -4.28 -14.20
N LYS A 324 -7.30 -4.33 -13.00
CA LYS A 324 -8.68 -4.81 -12.78
C LYS A 324 -9.78 -4.02 -13.50
N ASN A 325 -9.53 -2.75 -13.82
CA ASN A 325 -10.51 -1.87 -14.46
C ASN A 325 -10.51 -1.97 -15.98
N TYR A 326 -9.56 -2.68 -16.58
CA TYR A 326 -9.55 -2.95 -18.01
C TYR A 326 -10.56 -4.05 -18.36
N ASN A 327 -11.17 -3.95 -19.54
CA ASN A 327 -12.19 -4.91 -19.98
C ASN A 327 -11.61 -6.26 -20.48
N TYR A 328 -10.28 -6.39 -20.57
CA TYR A 328 -9.62 -7.60 -21.04
C TYR A 328 -9.54 -8.66 -19.93
N GLU A 329 -9.89 -9.92 -20.24
CA GLU A 329 -9.73 -11.06 -19.31
C GLU A 329 -10.34 -10.82 -17.90
N LYS A 330 -11.39 -9.99 -17.82
CA LYS A 330 -11.96 -9.48 -16.56
C LYS A 330 -12.35 -10.59 -15.59
N GLU A 331 -12.96 -11.66 -16.09
CA GLU A 331 -13.34 -12.82 -15.29
C GLU A 331 -12.13 -13.52 -14.68
N LYS A 332 -11.06 -13.72 -15.47
CA LYS A 332 -9.82 -14.34 -14.99
C LYS A 332 -9.12 -13.47 -13.95
N VAL A 333 -9.00 -12.16 -14.20
CA VAL A 333 -8.40 -11.21 -13.23
C VAL A 333 -9.18 -11.22 -11.92
N THR A 334 -10.51 -11.22 -11.98
CA THR A 334 -11.37 -11.29 -10.78
C THR A 334 -11.16 -12.59 -10.03
N LEU A 335 -11.09 -13.72 -10.74
CA LEU A 335 -10.81 -15.02 -10.14
C LEU A 335 -9.43 -15.05 -9.46
N TYR A 336 -8.38 -14.56 -10.12
CA TYR A 336 -7.05 -14.47 -9.52
C TYR A 336 -7.02 -13.57 -8.29
N LEU A 337 -7.68 -12.41 -8.34
CA LEU A 337 -7.78 -11.51 -7.18
C LEU A 337 -8.44 -12.19 -5.98
N ASN A 338 -9.54 -12.91 -6.20
CA ASN A 338 -10.23 -13.63 -5.12
C ASN A 338 -9.34 -14.74 -4.55
N ASN A 339 -8.78 -15.59 -5.41
CA ASN A 339 -7.91 -16.69 -4.98
C ASN A 339 -6.67 -16.19 -4.23
N ILE A 340 -6.03 -15.12 -4.70
CA ILE A 340 -4.88 -14.51 -4.03
C ILE A 340 -5.28 -13.96 -2.66
N ARG A 341 -6.43 -13.28 -2.56
CA ARG A 341 -6.92 -12.72 -1.28
C ARG A 341 -7.27 -13.82 -0.28
N GLU A 342 -7.92 -14.89 -0.72
CA GLU A 342 -8.24 -16.04 0.12
C GLU A 342 -6.96 -16.72 0.64
N GLU A 343 -5.96 -16.93 -0.22
CA GLU A 343 -4.68 -17.52 0.20
C GLU A 343 -3.88 -16.58 1.12
N LEU A 344 -3.86 -15.27 0.86
CA LEU A 344 -3.22 -14.30 1.77
C LEU A 344 -3.89 -14.27 3.14
N GLU A 345 -5.23 -14.32 3.18
CA GLU A 345 -5.98 -14.36 4.43
C GLU A 345 -5.74 -15.67 5.19
N LYS A 346 -5.67 -16.80 4.48
CA LYS A 346 -5.28 -18.09 5.06
C LYS A 346 -3.88 -18.04 5.67
N ILE A 347 -2.90 -17.49 4.95
CA ILE A 347 -1.53 -17.30 5.45
C ILE A 347 -1.52 -16.39 6.70
N ARG A 348 -2.34 -15.33 6.71
CA ARG A 348 -2.47 -14.42 7.86
C ARG A 348 -2.99 -15.16 9.08
N ILE A 349 -4.09 -15.91 8.93
CA ILE A 349 -4.70 -16.71 10.01
C ILE A 349 -3.71 -17.78 10.51
N GLU A 350 -3.02 -18.49 9.62
CA GLU A 350 -2.00 -19.48 9.99
C GLU A 350 -0.85 -18.83 10.78
N ARG A 351 -0.38 -17.64 10.40
CA ARG A 351 0.63 -16.88 11.16
C ARG A 351 0.13 -16.46 12.54
N GLU A 352 -1.11 -16.00 12.67
CA GLU A 352 -1.69 -15.63 13.96
C GLU A 352 -1.80 -16.85 14.90
N LYS A 353 -2.22 -18.01 14.37
CA LYS A 353 -2.22 -19.27 15.11
C LYS A 353 -0.79 -19.68 15.52
N GLU A 354 0.19 -19.56 14.63
CA GLU A 354 1.59 -19.86 14.92
C GLU A 354 2.12 -18.98 16.06
N ASN A 355 1.89 -17.67 16.00
CA ASN A 355 2.31 -16.72 17.05
C ASN A 355 1.65 -17.05 18.39
N THR A 356 0.35 -17.35 18.37
CA THR A 356 -0.38 -17.77 19.58
C THR A 356 0.18 -19.07 20.15
N ALA A 357 0.50 -20.04 19.30
CA ALA A 357 1.11 -21.29 19.72
C ALA A 357 2.50 -21.08 20.31
N ARG A 358 3.32 -20.19 19.74
CA ARG A 358 4.65 -19.83 20.29
C ARG A 358 4.53 -19.19 21.67
N ASN A 359 3.59 -18.27 21.86
CA ASN A 359 3.33 -17.66 23.16
C ASN A 359 2.97 -18.72 24.21
N TYR A 360 2.08 -19.66 23.89
CA TYR A 360 1.78 -20.77 24.79
C TYR A 360 3.01 -21.66 25.06
N PHE A 361 3.84 -21.93 24.06
CA PHE A 361 5.06 -22.70 24.26
C PHE A 361 6.03 -21.99 25.22
N GLU A 362 6.23 -20.70 25.06
CA GLU A 362 7.08 -19.88 25.94
C GLU A 362 6.52 -19.77 27.37
N GLU A 363 5.22 -19.57 27.52
CA GLU A 363 4.57 -19.57 28.84
C GLU A 363 4.67 -20.95 29.52
N GLY A 364 4.50 -22.02 28.76
CA GLY A 364 4.74 -23.39 29.22
C GLY A 364 6.18 -23.58 29.72
N GLN A 365 7.18 -23.05 29.01
CA GLN A 365 8.58 -23.10 29.45
C GLN A 365 8.81 -22.31 30.74
N LYS A 366 8.23 -21.11 30.85
CA LYS A 366 8.29 -20.30 32.09
C LYS A 366 7.67 -21.04 33.26
N LYS A 367 6.48 -21.62 33.10
CA LYS A 367 5.79 -22.38 34.16
C LYS A 367 6.54 -23.65 34.52
N TYR A 368 7.11 -24.35 33.53
CA TYR A 368 7.97 -25.51 33.75
C TYR A 368 9.18 -25.15 34.62
N SER A 369 9.85 -24.02 34.34
CA SER A 369 10.99 -23.55 35.14
C SER A 369 10.64 -23.20 36.60
N LYS A 370 9.36 -22.88 36.86
CA LYS A 370 8.80 -22.61 38.19
C LYS A 370 8.22 -23.84 38.87
N GLU A 371 8.46 -25.03 38.33
CA GLU A 371 7.91 -26.32 38.80
C GLU A 371 6.36 -26.43 38.75
N ASN A 372 5.69 -25.53 38.03
CA ASN A 372 4.25 -25.57 37.79
C ASN A 372 3.92 -26.51 36.61
N TYR A 373 4.29 -27.78 36.74
CA TYR A 373 4.30 -28.75 35.63
C TYR A 373 2.92 -29.03 35.03
N ARG A 374 1.83 -29.00 35.83
CA ARG A 374 0.47 -29.23 35.31
C ARG A 374 0.02 -28.11 34.36
N GLU A 375 0.20 -26.85 34.78
CA GLU A 375 -0.15 -25.70 33.96
C GLU A 375 0.78 -25.58 32.75
N ALA A 376 2.06 -25.95 32.90
CA ALA A 376 3.00 -26.03 31.77
C ALA A 376 2.55 -27.06 30.73
N LEU A 377 2.07 -28.23 31.16
CA LEU A 377 1.55 -29.27 30.28
C LEU A 377 0.33 -28.76 29.50
N ASP A 378 -0.60 -28.04 30.15
CA ASP A 378 -1.77 -27.47 29.49
C ASP A 378 -1.37 -26.44 28.41
N ASP A 379 -0.44 -25.54 28.72
CA ASP A 379 0.07 -24.57 27.74
C ASP A 379 0.75 -25.26 26.55
N TYR A 380 1.58 -26.28 26.80
CA TYR A 380 2.19 -27.05 25.71
C TYR A 380 1.16 -27.76 24.84
N LEU A 381 0.08 -28.30 25.44
CA LEU A 381 -0.99 -28.95 24.69
C LEU A 381 -1.84 -27.95 23.88
N LEU A 382 -2.05 -26.74 24.40
CA LEU A 382 -2.69 -25.64 23.64
C LEU A 382 -1.83 -25.24 22.45
N SER A 383 -0.51 -25.10 22.66
CA SER A 383 0.47 -24.84 21.59
C SER A 383 0.43 -25.94 20.52
N PHE A 384 0.49 -27.20 20.94
CA PHE A 384 0.49 -28.36 20.04
C PHE A 384 -0.80 -28.44 19.22
N SER A 385 -1.95 -28.24 19.86
CA SER A 385 -3.27 -28.25 19.23
C SER A 385 -3.40 -27.17 18.14
N LEU A 386 -2.87 -25.97 18.38
CA LEU A 386 -2.87 -24.91 17.36
C LEU A 386 -1.93 -25.23 16.20
N LEU A 387 -0.75 -25.78 16.48
CA LEU A 387 0.23 -26.13 15.45
C LEU A 387 -0.26 -27.25 14.53
N ASN A 388 -1.04 -28.21 15.03
CA ASN A 388 -1.59 -29.29 14.20
C ASN A 388 -2.69 -28.83 13.23
N GLU A 389 -3.29 -27.66 13.47
CA GLU A 389 -4.17 -27.01 12.50
C GLU A 389 -3.41 -26.27 11.38
N ILE A 390 -2.08 -26.13 11.51
CA ILE A 390 -1.23 -25.41 10.57
C ILE A 390 -0.44 -26.42 9.72
N ASN A 391 -0.44 -26.19 8.40
CA ASN A 391 0.36 -27.00 7.48
C ASN A 391 1.85 -26.65 7.59
N GLY A 392 2.70 -27.66 7.77
CA GLY A 392 4.14 -27.49 7.98
C GLY A 392 4.53 -27.24 9.45
N ARG A 393 5.70 -26.59 9.67
CA ARG A 393 6.29 -26.33 11.00
C ARG A 393 6.61 -27.60 11.83
N GLU A 394 6.98 -28.68 11.14
CA GLU A 394 7.30 -29.97 11.76
C GLU A 394 8.37 -29.91 12.86
N LEU A 395 9.36 -29.01 12.71
CA LEU A 395 10.37 -28.80 13.75
C LEU A 395 9.75 -28.25 15.05
N LEU A 396 8.93 -27.20 14.96
CA LEU A 396 8.27 -26.60 16.13
C LEU A 396 7.26 -27.58 16.75
N LYS A 397 6.50 -28.32 15.91
CA LYS A 397 5.59 -29.37 16.39
C LYS A 397 6.35 -30.42 17.20
N LYS A 398 7.51 -30.86 16.70
CA LYS A 398 8.38 -31.81 17.39
C LYS A 398 8.90 -31.25 18.72
N ASP A 399 9.37 -30.00 18.75
CA ASP A 399 9.87 -29.36 19.97
C ASP A 399 8.79 -29.28 21.05
N VAL A 400 7.57 -28.88 20.68
CA VAL A 400 6.42 -28.85 21.59
C VAL A 400 6.05 -30.27 22.03
N GLN A 401 6.04 -31.24 21.12
CA GLN A 401 5.75 -32.64 21.43
C GLN A 401 6.73 -33.23 22.44
N ASP A 402 8.02 -32.94 22.29
CA ASP A 402 9.06 -33.41 23.20
C ASP A 402 8.94 -32.73 24.57
N ALA A 403 8.53 -31.46 24.63
CA ALA A 403 8.20 -30.77 25.88
C ALA A 403 6.98 -31.37 26.59
N VAL A 404 5.93 -31.75 25.84
CA VAL A 404 4.77 -32.49 26.38
C VAL A 404 5.23 -33.81 27.00
N LYS A 405 5.98 -34.64 26.27
CA LYS A 405 6.49 -35.93 26.77
C LYS A 405 7.33 -35.78 28.03
N LYS A 406 8.26 -34.82 28.01
CA LYS A 406 9.14 -34.53 29.15
C LYS A 406 8.32 -34.13 30.38
N THR A 407 7.33 -33.27 30.20
CA THR A 407 6.48 -32.78 31.29
C THR A 407 5.58 -33.88 31.85
N GLN A 408 5.01 -34.73 30.99
CA GLN A 408 4.27 -35.92 31.42
C GLN A 408 5.15 -36.87 32.24
N SER A 409 6.40 -37.11 31.84
CA SER A 409 7.34 -37.95 32.58
C SER A 409 7.61 -37.40 33.98
N VAL A 410 7.87 -36.10 34.10
CA VAL A 410 8.10 -35.43 35.40
C VAL A 410 6.86 -35.49 36.29
N LEU A 411 5.68 -35.21 35.75
CA LEU A 411 4.43 -35.32 36.51
C LEU A 411 4.20 -36.75 37.02
N LYS A 412 4.45 -37.75 36.19
CA LYS A 412 4.36 -39.16 36.56
C LYS A 412 5.34 -39.52 37.67
N GLU A 413 6.57 -39.01 37.63
CA GLU A 413 7.55 -39.20 38.71
C GLU A 413 7.12 -38.55 40.02
N ILE A 414 6.62 -37.31 39.99
CA ILE A 414 6.13 -36.58 41.17
C ILE A 414 4.95 -37.31 41.81
N GLU A 415 3.99 -37.75 41.01
CA GLU A 415 2.81 -38.45 41.52
C GLU A 415 3.17 -39.85 42.04
N ASN A 416 4.03 -40.59 41.35
CA ASN A 416 4.57 -41.85 41.86
C ASN A 416 5.28 -41.66 43.21
N LYS A 417 6.05 -40.57 43.37
CA LYS A 417 6.70 -40.24 44.65
C LYS A 417 5.68 -39.95 45.75
N ARG A 418 4.67 -39.12 45.47
CA ARG A 418 3.57 -38.81 46.42
C ARG A 418 2.81 -40.05 46.85
N ILE A 419 2.47 -40.93 45.89
CA ILE A 419 1.78 -42.19 46.17
C ILE A 419 2.66 -43.07 47.05
N LYS A 420 3.95 -43.22 46.71
CA LYS A 420 4.91 -44.00 47.51
C LYS A 420 5.06 -43.46 48.94
N GLU A 421 5.14 -42.14 49.12
CA GLU A 421 5.19 -41.50 50.45
C GLU A 421 3.91 -41.74 51.25
N ARG A 422 2.73 -41.59 50.64
CA ARG A 422 1.44 -41.89 51.27
C ARG A 422 1.37 -43.34 51.75
N LEU A 423 1.80 -44.29 50.92
CA LEU A 423 1.80 -45.72 51.25
C LEU A 423 2.78 -46.05 52.37
N ASN A 424 3.99 -45.48 52.34
CA ASN A 424 4.96 -45.66 53.42
C ASN A 424 4.40 -45.14 54.76
N LYS A 425 3.64 -44.03 54.74
CA LYS A 425 2.95 -43.53 55.94
C LYS A 425 1.85 -44.48 56.40
N ILE A 426 1.03 -45.02 55.48
CA ILE A 426 0.00 -46.02 55.78
C ILE A 426 0.63 -47.27 56.43
N GLU A 427 1.66 -47.83 55.81
CA GLU A 427 2.35 -49.03 56.31
C GLU A 427 3.02 -48.77 57.67
N SER A 428 3.73 -47.66 57.82
CA SER A 428 4.33 -47.27 59.10
C SER A 428 3.27 -47.04 60.18
N GLY A 429 2.16 -46.40 59.85
CA GLY A 429 1.05 -46.12 60.78
C GLY A 429 0.40 -47.42 61.26
N ILE A 430 0.12 -48.35 60.34
CA ILE A 430 -0.40 -49.69 60.69
C ILE A 430 0.55 -50.41 61.63
N ASN A 431 1.85 -50.44 61.32
CA ASN A 431 2.84 -51.15 62.15
C ASN A 431 3.01 -50.53 63.54
N LYS A 432 3.02 -49.19 63.64
CA LYS A 432 3.05 -48.47 64.92
C LYS A 432 1.77 -48.72 65.73
N GLY A 433 0.59 -48.62 65.10
CA GLY A 433 -0.69 -48.90 65.73
C GLY A 433 -0.78 -50.33 66.27
N LYS A 434 -0.36 -51.32 65.47
CA LYS A 434 -0.26 -52.73 65.89
C LYS A 434 0.64 -52.89 67.13
N ARG A 435 1.82 -52.26 67.13
CA ARG A 435 2.78 -52.33 68.25
C ARG A 435 2.16 -51.78 69.52
N GLU A 436 1.57 -50.58 69.48
CA GLU A 436 0.93 -49.97 70.64
C GLU A 436 -0.28 -50.78 71.14
N TYR A 437 -1.06 -51.37 70.22
CA TYR A 437 -2.15 -52.29 70.57
C TYR A 437 -1.65 -53.49 71.37
N PHE A 438 -0.57 -54.15 70.93
CA PHE A 438 0.01 -55.30 71.64
C PHE A 438 0.65 -54.92 72.99
N LEU A 439 0.98 -53.64 73.19
CA LEU A 439 1.44 -53.09 74.47
C LEU A 439 0.28 -52.60 75.35
N SER A 440 -0.98 -52.84 74.95
CA SER A 440 -2.20 -52.33 75.61
C SER A 440 -2.29 -50.81 75.71
N ASN A 441 -1.53 -50.07 74.90
CA ASN A 441 -1.60 -48.60 74.80
C ASN A 441 -2.70 -48.19 73.80
N TYR A 442 -3.95 -48.49 74.15
CA TYR A 442 -5.10 -48.39 73.23
C TYR A 442 -5.30 -46.98 72.63
N ASP A 443 -5.14 -45.91 73.42
CA ASP A 443 -5.30 -44.54 72.91
C ASP A 443 -4.24 -44.16 71.87
N LYS A 444 -2.99 -44.60 72.08
CA LYS A 444 -1.89 -44.38 71.12
C LYS A 444 -2.09 -45.22 69.86
N ALA A 445 -2.57 -46.45 70.02
CA ALA A 445 -2.90 -47.31 68.89
C ALA A 445 -4.00 -46.68 68.01
N LEU A 446 -5.08 -46.17 68.62
CA LEU A 446 -6.14 -45.46 67.91
C LEU A 446 -5.64 -44.20 67.20
N ALA A 447 -4.73 -43.43 67.80
CA ALA A 447 -4.15 -42.26 67.16
C ALA A 447 -3.43 -42.62 65.85
N TYR A 448 -2.53 -43.61 65.87
CA TYR A 448 -1.84 -44.08 64.66
C TYR A 448 -2.80 -44.67 63.63
N PHE A 449 -3.86 -45.35 64.06
CA PHE A 449 -4.87 -45.90 63.17
C PHE A 449 -5.74 -44.82 62.52
N ASN A 450 -6.12 -43.77 63.25
CA ASN A 450 -6.85 -42.65 62.66
C ASN A 450 -5.99 -41.89 61.63
N GLU A 451 -4.69 -41.70 61.87
CA GLU A 451 -3.77 -41.13 60.86
C GLU A 451 -3.75 -41.95 59.56
N VAL A 452 -3.89 -43.27 59.65
CA VAL A 452 -3.99 -44.14 58.46
C VAL A 452 -5.35 -43.97 57.78
N LEU A 453 -6.45 -43.88 58.54
CA LEU A 453 -7.80 -43.68 57.98
C LEU A 453 -7.98 -42.31 57.32
N GLU A 454 -7.24 -41.28 57.74
CA GLU A 454 -7.18 -40.01 57.02
C GLU A 454 -6.54 -40.15 55.63
N LEU A 455 -5.59 -41.08 55.49
CA LEU A 455 -4.92 -41.38 54.22
C LEU A 455 -5.67 -42.41 53.37
N ASP A 456 -6.39 -43.36 53.99
CA ASP A 456 -7.16 -44.43 53.36
C ASP A 456 -8.34 -44.82 54.27
N ASP A 457 -9.46 -44.14 54.08
CA ASP A 457 -10.70 -44.33 54.85
C ASP A 457 -11.31 -45.74 54.70
N SER A 458 -10.94 -46.43 53.63
CA SER A 458 -11.41 -47.77 53.26
C SER A 458 -10.56 -48.88 53.86
N ASN A 459 -9.47 -48.55 54.57
CA ASN A 459 -8.48 -49.52 55.03
C ASN A 459 -9.08 -50.56 56.00
N ILE A 460 -9.28 -51.78 55.52
CA ILE A 460 -9.94 -52.86 56.27
C ILE A 460 -9.11 -53.27 57.49
N ILE A 461 -7.78 -53.32 57.36
CA ILE A 461 -6.87 -53.73 58.44
C ILE A 461 -7.06 -52.81 59.65
N VAL A 462 -7.08 -51.51 59.41
CA VAL A 462 -7.17 -50.51 60.47
C VAL A 462 -8.55 -50.51 61.13
N LYS A 463 -9.62 -50.70 60.34
CA LYS A 463 -10.99 -50.82 60.88
C LYS A 463 -11.12 -52.03 61.80
N ASP A 464 -10.57 -53.19 61.42
CA ASP A 464 -10.59 -54.39 62.26
C ASP A 464 -9.83 -54.16 63.60
N TYR A 465 -8.67 -53.49 63.57
CA TYR A 465 -7.95 -53.17 64.82
C TYR A 465 -8.68 -52.14 65.69
N LYS A 466 -9.40 -51.20 65.08
CA LYS A 466 -10.21 -50.24 65.82
C LYS A 466 -11.35 -50.93 66.58
N GLU A 467 -12.05 -51.87 65.95
CA GLU A 467 -13.07 -52.71 66.60
C GLU A 467 -12.48 -53.49 67.79
N LEU A 468 -11.30 -54.09 67.61
CA LEU A 468 -10.59 -54.82 68.67
C LEU A 468 -10.20 -53.92 69.86
N ILE A 469 -9.74 -52.70 69.57
CA ILE A 469 -9.41 -51.72 70.62
C ILE A 469 -10.67 -51.31 71.38
N GLU A 470 -11.76 -51.03 70.67
CA GLU A 470 -13.05 -50.67 71.29
C GLU A 470 -13.58 -51.80 72.19
N GLU A 471 -13.41 -53.07 71.79
CA GLU A 471 -13.74 -54.24 72.63
C GLU A 471 -12.83 -54.32 73.87
N ALA A 472 -11.51 -54.14 73.70
CA ALA A 472 -10.56 -54.19 74.80
C ALA A 472 -10.78 -53.06 75.83
N GLN A 473 -11.05 -51.84 75.36
CA GLN A 473 -11.38 -50.69 76.22
C GLN A 473 -12.70 -50.91 76.98
N LYS A 474 -13.70 -51.57 76.37
CA LYS A 474 -14.94 -51.96 77.06
C LYS A 474 -14.65 -52.97 78.17
N ILE A 475 -13.81 -53.98 77.92
CA ILE A 475 -13.41 -54.97 78.92
C ILE A 475 -12.68 -54.30 80.10
N ASP A 476 -11.74 -53.39 79.83
CA ASP A 476 -10.97 -52.68 80.87
C ASP A 476 -11.81 -51.70 81.72
N ALA A 477 -12.94 -51.24 81.19
CA ALA A 477 -13.85 -50.32 81.86
C ALA A 477 -14.82 -51.01 82.84
N ILE A 478 -15.06 -52.31 82.69
CA ILE A 478 -16.02 -53.05 83.53
C ILE A 478 -15.42 -53.25 84.94
N GLY A 479 -16.04 -52.63 85.94
CA GLY A 479 -15.66 -52.76 87.37
C GLY A 479 -14.75 -51.65 87.90
N LYS A 480 -14.25 -50.75 87.05
CA LYS A 480 -13.58 -49.50 87.46
C LYS A 480 -14.58 -48.36 87.48
N ILE A 481 -14.58 -47.57 88.56
CA ILE A 481 -15.45 -46.41 88.69
C ILE A 481 -14.65 -45.19 88.20
N SER A 482 -15.17 -44.48 87.21
CA SER A 482 -14.54 -43.27 86.67
C SER A 482 -14.61 -42.13 87.68
N ASP A 483 -13.59 -41.28 87.70
CA ASP A 483 -13.56 -40.00 88.40
C ASP A 483 -14.69 -39.03 88.04
N ARG A 484 -15.35 -39.26 86.90
CA ARG A 484 -16.52 -38.52 86.43
C ARG A 484 -17.85 -39.07 86.92
N ASP A 485 -17.86 -40.23 87.57
CA ASP A 485 -19.08 -40.79 88.13
C ASP A 485 -19.61 -39.88 89.25
N PRO A 486 -20.90 -39.49 89.25
CA PRO A 486 -21.46 -38.62 90.29
C PRO A 486 -21.26 -39.14 91.72
N PHE A 487 -21.06 -40.45 91.89
CA PHE A 487 -20.81 -41.10 93.18
C PHE A 487 -19.33 -41.40 93.43
N TYR A 488 -18.41 -40.98 92.55
CA TYR A 488 -16.97 -41.21 92.71
C TYR A 488 -16.38 -40.67 94.02
N PRO A 489 -16.72 -39.44 94.50
CA PRO A 489 -16.21 -38.95 95.78
C PRO A 489 -16.65 -39.81 96.97
N LEU A 490 -17.88 -40.34 96.91
CA LEU A 490 -18.40 -41.25 97.92
C LEU A 490 -17.69 -42.61 97.85
N TYR A 491 -17.46 -43.15 96.65
CA TYR A 491 -16.68 -44.37 96.44
C TYR A 491 -15.26 -44.22 97.01
N LEU A 492 -14.54 -43.14 96.67
CA LEU A 492 -13.16 -42.93 97.12
C LEU A 492 -13.08 -42.83 98.64
N SER A 493 -14.03 -42.14 99.28
CA SER A 493 -14.14 -42.05 100.74
C SER A 493 -14.37 -43.42 101.38
N LEU A 494 -15.38 -44.17 100.91
CA LEU A 494 -15.67 -45.51 101.41
C LEU A 494 -14.53 -46.50 101.18
N LYS A 495 -13.83 -46.38 100.04
CA LYS A 495 -12.67 -47.21 99.70
C LYS A 495 -11.53 -46.96 100.67
N THR A 496 -11.12 -45.70 100.80
CA THR A 496 -9.98 -45.31 101.66
C THR A 496 -10.21 -45.76 103.10
N GLU A 497 -11.43 -45.55 103.61
CA GLU A 497 -11.79 -45.97 104.95
C GLU A 497 -11.92 -47.49 105.09
N GLY A 498 -12.48 -48.16 104.08
CA GLY A 498 -12.58 -49.62 104.04
C GLY A 498 -11.21 -50.31 104.03
N GLU A 499 -10.22 -49.78 103.29
CA GLU A 499 -8.83 -50.27 103.27
C GLU A 499 -8.16 -50.07 104.64
N ARG A 500 -8.24 -48.85 105.17
CA ARG A 500 -7.67 -48.49 106.48
C ARG A 500 -8.21 -49.40 107.59
N LEU A 501 -9.54 -49.55 107.68
CA LEU A 501 -10.19 -50.42 108.67
C LEU A 501 -9.82 -51.89 108.47
N LYS A 502 -9.68 -52.36 107.23
CA LYS A 502 -9.27 -53.74 106.96
C LYS A 502 -7.87 -54.01 107.51
N GLU A 503 -6.91 -53.14 107.21
CA GLU A 503 -5.52 -53.28 107.66
C GLU A 503 -5.42 -53.23 109.19
N GLU A 504 -6.09 -52.25 109.81
CA GLU A 504 -6.19 -52.11 111.26
C GLU A 504 -6.83 -53.36 111.91
N GLY A 505 -7.96 -53.80 111.36
CA GLY A 505 -8.69 -54.97 111.85
C GLY A 505 -7.86 -56.25 111.78
N ILE A 506 -7.14 -56.50 110.68
CA ILE A 506 -6.22 -57.65 110.54
C ILE A 506 -5.10 -57.59 111.58
N ALA A 507 -4.52 -56.40 111.81
CA ALA A 507 -3.44 -56.22 112.79
C ALA A 507 -3.92 -56.49 114.22
N VAL A 508 -5.09 -55.96 114.60
CA VAL A 508 -5.69 -56.16 115.93
C VAL A 508 -6.16 -57.60 116.12
N TYR A 509 -6.76 -58.23 115.11
CA TYR A 509 -7.31 -59.60 115.18
C TYR A 509 -6.27 -60.65 115.60
N LYS A 510 -4.98 -60.43 115.28
CA LYS A 510 -3.88 -61.31 115.70
C LYS A 510 -3.67 -61.36 117.22
N ASN A 511 -3.99 -60.27 117.92
CA ASN A 511 -3.75 -60.12 119.36
C ASN A 511 -5.06 -60.14 120.17
N ASN A 512 -6.15 -59.63 119.61
CA ASN A 512 -7.48 -59.58 120.21
C ASN A 512 -8.55 -59.89 119.15
N GLN A 513 -9.02 -61.13 119.14
CA GLN A 513 -9.92 -61.64 118.10
C GLN A 513 -11.27 -60.92 118.07
N GLU A 514 -11.88 -60.64 119.22
CA GLU A 514 -13.19 -59.97 119.29
C GLU A 514 -13.12 -58.52 118.78
N GLN A 515 -12.14 -57.77 119.27
CA GLN A 515 -11.96 -56.38 118.85
C GLN A 515 -11.54 -56.26 117.38
N GLY A 516 -10.65 -57.14 116.91
CA GLY A 516 -10.29 -57.18 115.49
C GLY A 516 -11.47 -57.57 114.60
N LYS A 517 -12.36 -58.46 115.08
CA LYS A 517 -13.56 -58.87 114.35
C LYS A 517 -14.53 -57.71 114.17
N GLU A 518 -14.72 -56.89 115.20
CA GLU A 518 -15.59 -55.70 115.13
C GLU A 518 -15.10 -54.70 114.06
N ILE A 519 -13.80 -54.40 114.06
CA ILE A 519 -13.19 -53.50 113.06
C ILE A 519 -13.30 -54.07 111.65
N LEU A 520 -13.10 -55.39 111.49
CA LEU A 520 -13.25 -56.07 110.21
C LEU A 520 -14.71 -56.09 109.72
N LEU A 521 -15.70 -56.20 110.61
CA LEU A 521 -17.11 -56.08 110.25
C LEU A 521 -17.45 -54.66 109.79
N GLU A 522 -16.82 -53.63 110.36
CA GLU A 522 -17.00 -52.27 109.89
C GLU A 522 -16.39 -52.05 108.49
N SER A 523 -15.18 -52.55 108.26
CA SER A 523 -14.56 -52.56 106.92
C SER A 523 -15.45 -53.29 105.90
N LEU A 524 -15.96 -54.47 106.27
CA LEU A 524 -16.88 -55.26 105.45
C LEU A 524 -18.11 -54.45 105.05
N ASN A 525 -18.69 -53.68 105.97
CA ASN A 525 -19.83 -52.82 105.69
C ASN A 525 -19.50 -51.73 104.64
N LYS A 526 -18.31 -51.11 104.69
CA LYS A 526 -17.90 -50.12 103.68
C LYS A 526 -17.80 -50.77 102.30
N TRP A 527 -17.15 -51.93 102.20
CA TRP A 527 -16.99 -52.65 100.95
C TRP A 527 -18.32 -53.21 100.41
N GLN A 528 -19.21 -53.69 101.27
CA GLN A 528 -20.57 -54.08 100.88
C GLN A 528 -21.37 -52.89 100.36
N THR A 529 -21.17 -51.70 100.93
CA THR A 529 -21.83 -50.47 100.46
C THR A 529 -21.34 -50.11 99.06
N ILE A 530 -20.02 -50.20 98.81
CA ILE A 530 -19.45 -50.06 97.47
C ILE A 530 -20.01 -51.12 96.53
N LYS A 531 -20.09 -52.40 96.94
CA LYS A 531 -20.64 -53.48 96.12
C LYS A 531 -22.13 -53.27 95.80
N ARG A 532 -22.93 -52.69 96.70
CA ARG A 532 -24.35 -52.38 96.43
C ARG A 532 -24.50 -51.26 95.39
N ALA A 533 -23.69 -50.20 95.52
CA ALA A 533 -23.71 -49.08 94.59
C ALA A 533 -23.09 -49.45 93.22
N PHE A 534 -22.05 -50.29 93.25
CA PHE A 534 -21.30 -50.73 92.09
C PHE A 534 -21.16 -52.25 92.11
N PRO A 535 -22.22 -52.98 91.68
CA PRO A 535 -22.23 -54.43 91.70
C PRO A 535 -21.03 -55.05 91.01
N TYR A 536 -20.49 -54.40 89.98
CA TYR A 536 -19.42 -54.94 89.16
C TYR A 536 -18.00 -54.64 89.66
N ASN A 537 -17.82 -53.86 90.73
CA ASN A 537 -16.51 -53.44 91.23
C ASN A 537 -15.68 -54.63 91.73
N GLU A 538 -14.53 -54.88 91.09
CA GLU A 538 -13.64 -56.01 91.41
C GLU A 538 -13.02 -55.87 92.80
N GLU A 539 -12.57 -54.65 93.13
CA GLU A 539 -11.86 -54.33 94.36
C GLU A 539 -12.72 -54.58 95.61
N ALA A 540 -13.96 -54.12 95.62
CA ALA A 540 -14.88 -54.34 96.73
C ALA A 540 -15.16 -55.82 96.97
N ARG A 541 -15.30 -56.61 95.90
CA ARG A 541 -15.55 -58.06 96.01
C ARG A 541 -14.34 -58.78 96.61
N VAL A 542 -13.14 -58.53 96.09
CA VAL A 542 -11.88 -59.12 96.63
C VAL A 542 -11.73 -58.79 98.12
N ASN A 543 -11.98 -57.54 98.50
CA ASN A 543 -11.89 -57.11 99.89
C ASN A 543 -12.94 -57.80 100.78
N ILE A 544 -14.20 -57.90 100.36
CA ILE A 544 -15.27 -58.62 101.06
C ILE A 544 -14.87 -60.09 101.30
N ARG A 545 -14.40 -60.78 100.25
CA ARG A 545 -13.96 -62.19 100.35
C ARG A 545 -12.80 -62.34 101.31
N SER A 546 -11.79 -61.46 101.21
CA SER A 546 -10.62 -61.49 102.08
C SER A 546 -10.96 -61.30 103.55
N ILE A 547 -11.96 -60.45 103.86
CA ILE A 547 -12.43 -60.23 105.23
C ILE A 547 -13.22 -61.44 105.72
N PHE A 548 -14.18 -61.94 104.93
CA PHE A 548 -14.94 -63.13 105.32
C PHE A 548 -14.05 -64.35 105.57
N LYS A 549 -13.00 -64.54 104.77
CA LYS A 549 -12.02 -65.62 104.97
C LYS A 549 -11.39 -65.61 106.38
N ILE A 550 -11.31 -64.45 107.03
CA ILE A 550 -10.74 -64.28 108.36
C ILE A 550 -11.79 -64.48 109.45
N ILE A 551 -13.01 -63.95 109.27
CA ILE A 551 -13.99 -63.83 110.37
C ILE A 551 -15.25 -64.70 110.23
N ASP A 552 -15.54 -65.23 109.04
CA ASP A 552 -16.75 -66.00 108.73
C ASP A 552 -16.55 -66.92 107.51
N GLU A 553 -16.21 -68.19 107.79
CA GLU A 553 -16.01 -69.20 106.75
C GLU A 553 -17.28 -69.45 105.90
N LYS A 554 -18.47 -69.32 106.50
CA LYS A 554 -19.73 -69.51 105.79
C LYS A 554 -19.97 -68.36 104.81
N GLY A 555 -19.81 -67.13 105.27
CA GLY A 555 -19.90 -65.93 104.42
C GLY A 555 -18.87 -65.93 103.29
N TRP A 556 -17.67 -66.46 103.53
CA TRP A 556 -16.66 -66.62 102.49
C TRP A 556 -17.12 -67.59 101.39
N LYS A 557 -17.65 -68.77 101.75
CA LYS A 557 -18.19 -69.73 100.77
C LYS A 557 -19.35 -69.13 99.96
N GLU A 558 -20.29 -68.44 100.62
CA GLU A 558 -21.41 -67.76 99.95
C GLU A 558 -20.93 -66.68 98.97
N SER A 559 -19.86 -65.94 99.32
CA SER A 559 -19.29 -64.92 98.45
C SER A 559 -18.63 -65.50 97.19
N ILE A 560 -17.98 -66.67 97.30
CA ILE A 560 -17.43 -67.40 96.15
C ILE A 560 -18.57 -67.88 95.23
N GLU A 561 -19.68 -68.40 95.78
CA GLU A 561 -20.83 -68.81 94.96
C GLU A 561 -21.48 -67.65 94.20
N ASP A 562 -21.60 -66.48 94.84
CA ASP A 562 -22.14 -65.26 94.20
C ASP A 562 -21.27 -64.79 93.03
N ASP A 563 -19.94 -64.80 93.22
CA ASP A 563 -18.99 -64.45 92.15
C ASP A 563 -18.97 -65.50 91.03
N MET A 564 -19.13 -66.78 91.34
CA MET A 564 -19.28 -67.84 90.34
C MET A 564 -20.56 -67.67 89.51
N LYS A 565 -21.70 -67.40 90.15
CA LYS A 565 -22.97 -67.13 89.43
C LYS A 565 -22.84 -65.92 88.52
N ARG A 566 -22.15 -64.87 88.96
CA ARG A 566 -21.86 -63.71 88.11
C ARG A 566 -20.98 -64.07 86.92
N ALA A 567 -19.93 -64.87 87.11
CA ALA A 567 -19.11 -65.28 85.99
C ALA A 567 -19.94 -66.01 84.92
N ILE A 568 -20.91 -66.82 85.33
CA ILE A 568 -21.85 -67.47 84.42
C ILE A 568 -22.76 -66.44 83.72
N ASP A 569 -23.35 -65.49 84.46
CA ASP A 569 -24.19 -64.43 83.87
C ASP A 569 -23.42 -63.53 82.88
N LEU A 570 -22.17 -63.18 83.19
CA LEU A 570 -21.28 -62.45 82.28
C LEU A 570 -21.04 -63.25 81.00
N ALA A 571 -20.81 -64.55 81.11
CA ALA A 571 -20.66 -65.42 79.95
C ALA A 571 -21.93 -65.53 79.12
N ASP A 572 -23.10 -65.65 79.75
CA ASP A 572 -24.39 -65.72 79.06
C ASP A 572 -24.71 -64.41 78.32
N LYS A 573 -24.20 -63.28 78.82
CA LYS A 573 -24.24 -61.96 78.16
C LYS A 573 -23.20 -61.78 77.06
N GLY A 574 -22.41 -62.81 76.76
CA GLY A 574 -21.36 -62.78 75.73
C GLY A 574 -20.02 -62.21 76.20
N GLU A 575 -19.85 -61.91 77.49
CA GLU A 575 -18.59 -61.43 78.08
C GLU A 575 -17.71 -62.59 78.57
N GLU A 576 -17.48 -63.57 77.70
CA GLU A 576 -16.82 -64.84 78.04
C GLU A 576 -15.38 -64.66 78.58
N LYS A 577 -14.65 -63.64 78.12
CA LYS A 577 -13.29 -63.33 78.60
C LYS A 577 -13.30 -62.81 80.04
N THR A 578 -14.23 -61.91 80.35
CA THR A 578 -14.41 -61.34 81.70
C THR A 578 -14.86 -62.41 82.68
N ALA A 579 -15.81 -63.25 82.26
CA ALA A 579 -16.23 -64.43 82.99
C ALA A 579 -15.06 -65.37 83.32
N TYR A 580 -14.21 -65.65 82.32
CA TYR A 580 -13.04 -66.51 82.50
C TYR A 580 -11.99 -65.92 83.47
N LYS A 581 -11.69 -64.62 83.34
CA LYS A 581 -10.77 -63.92 84.27
C LYS A 581 -11.26 -64.05 85.72
N LEU A 582 -12.54 -63.76 85.96
CA LEU A 582 -13.14 -63.86 87.29
C LEU A 582 -13.09 -65.29 87.84
N LEU A 583 -13.39 -66.31 87.02
CA LEU A 583 -13.30 -67.72 87.45
C LEU A 583 -11.87 -68.11 87.82
N LYS A 584 -10.86 -67.64 87.09
CA LYS A 584 -9.46 -67.92 87.38
C LYS A 584 -9.03 -67.30 88.71
N GLU A 585 -9.41 -66.06 88.98
CA GLU A 585 -9.14 -65.40 90.26
C GLU A 585 -9.77 -66.17 91.43
N LEU A 586 -11.01 -66.65 91.27
CA LEU A 586 -11.67 -67.47 92.28
C LEU A 586 -10.94 -68.81 92.49
N TYR A 587 -10.35 -69.39 91.45
CA TYR A 587 -9.65 -70.67 91.52
C TYR A 587 -8.27 -70.54 92.19
N ASP A 588 -7.58 -69.42 91.96
CA ASP A 588 -6.35 -69.11 92.69
C ASP A 588 -6.64 -68.92 94.20
N GLU A 589 -7.83 -68.41 94.55
CA GLU A 589 -8.24 -68.20 95.95
C GLU A 589 -8.82 -69.44 96.64
N ALA A 590 -9.55 -70.28 95.90
CA ALA A 590 -10.28 -71.46 96.38
C ALA A 590 -10.24 -72.61 95.35
N PRO A 591 -9.08 -73.27 95.15
CA PRO A 591 -8.90 -74.27 94.08
C PRO A 591 -9.79 -75.51 94.23
N ASP A 592 -10.13 -75.85 95.47
CA ASP A 592 -10.96 -77.02 95.82
C ASP A 592 -12.46 -76.71 95.86
N PHE A 593 -12.89 -75.49 95.50
CA PHE A 593 -14.30 -75.11 95.55
C PHE A 593 -15.14 -75.91 94.53
N PRO A 594 -16.32 -76.46 94.91
CA PRO A 594 -17.09 -77.36 94.05
C PRO A 594 -17.42 -76.74 92.68
N LYS A 595 -17.23 -77.54 91.62
CA LYS A 595 -17.54 -77.21 90.22
C LYS A 595 -16.69 -76.09 89.59
N LEU A 596 -15.89 -75.34 90.34
CA LEU A 596 -15.09 -74.22 89.82
C LEU A 596 -14.09 -74.67 88.74
N SER A 597 -13.36 -75.76 88.99
CA SER A 597 -12.42 -76.35 88.03
C SER A 597 -13.11 -76.91 86.77
N GLN A 598 -14.37 -77.35 86.87
CA GLN A 598 -15.17 -77.79 85.72
C GLN A 598 -15.60 -76.60 84.87
N TYR A 599 -16.06 -75.51 85.48
CA TYR A 599 -16.40 -74.28 84.77
C TYR A 599 -15.18 -73.70 84.06
N ILE A 600 -14.02 -73.60 84.74
CA ILE A 600 -12.77 -73.13 84.12
C ILE A 600 -12.42 -73.95 82.89
N LYS A 601 -12.48 -75.29 82.97
CA LYS A 601 -12.22 -76.15 81.80
C LYS A 601 -13.22 -75.95 80.66
N GLN A 602 -14.50 -75.70 80.96
CA GLN A 602 -15.50 -75.39 79.95
C GLN A 602 -15.22 -74.04 79.26
N PHE A 603 -14.85 -73.03 80.04
CA PHE A 603 -14.49 -71.70 79.53
C PHE A 603 -13.15 -71.68 78.78
N GLU A 604 -12.14 -72.45 79.22
CA GLU A 604 -10.89 -72.64 78.48
C GLU A 604 -11.13 -73.26 77.11
N LYS A 605 -12.06 -74.21 77.01
CA LYS A 605 -12.42 -74.85 75.74
C LYS A 605 -13.11 -73.85 74.81
N LYS A 606 -14.07 -73.07 75.31
CA LYS A 606 -14.77 -72.03 74.54
C LYS A 606 -13.86 -70.87 74.11
N GLN A 607 -12.94 -70.43 74.97
CA GLN A 607 -11.99 -69.35 74.66
C GLN A 607 -10.95 -69.79 73.61
N LYS A 608 -10.55 -71.06 73.61
CA LYS A 608 -9.71 -71.65 72.56
C LYS A 608 -10.45 -71.84 71.22
N GLU A 609 -11.77 -71.98 71.26
CA GLU A 609 -12.61 -72.06 70.05
C GLU A 609 -12.96 -70.66 69.47
N SER A 610 -13.11 -69.62 70.30
CA SER A 610 -13.44 -68.24 69.88
C SER A 610 -12.25 -67.38 69.44
N VAL A 611 -11.02 -67.74 69.84
CA VAL A 611 -9.77 -67.16 69.31
C VAL A 611 -8.95 -68.27 68.65
N ARG A 612 -9.40 -68.75 67.49
CA ARG A 612 -8.56 -69.62 66.65
C ARG A 612 -7.42 -68.80 66.08
N ASN A 613 -6.26 -68.92 66.71
CA ASN A 613 -5.01 -68.27 66.31
C ASN A 613 -4.44 -68.80 64.98
N TYR A 614 -5.05 -69.81 64.34
CA TYR A 614 -4.61 -70.40 63.08
C TYR A 614 -5.83 -70.82 62.25
N PHE A 615 -5.65 -70.88 60.93
CA PHE A 615 -6.64 -71.44 60.02
C PHE A 615 -6.83 -72.94 60.26
N THR A 616 -8.04 -73.47 60.05
CA THR A 616 -8.22 -74.92 59.89
C THR A 616 -7.46 -75.43 58.66
N PRO A 617 -7.19 -76.74 58.54
CA PRO A 617 -6.58 -77.29 57.32
C PRO A 617 -7.33 -76.91 56.04
N GLU A 618 -8.66 -76.85 56.08
CA GLU A 618 -9.53 -76.44 54.99
C GLU A 618 -9.37 -74.93 54.68
N GLU A 619 -9.50 -74.08 55.71
CA GLU A 619 -9.31 -72.63 55.60
C GLU A 619 -7.91 -72.26 55.12
N LYS A 620 -6.89 -72.99 55.57
CA LYS A 620 -5.49 -72.78 55.17
C LYS A 620 -5.29 -73.14 53.70
N THR A 621 -5.95 -74.20 53.24
CA THR A 621 -5.95 -74.61 51.83
C THR A 621 -6.68 -73.60 50.96
N GLU A 622 -7.84 -73.12 51.40
CA GLU A 622 -8.62 -72.07 50.73
C GLU A 622 -7.83 -70.75 50.65
N ALA A 623 -7.30 -70.28 51.78
CA ALA A 623 -6.49 -69.06 51.86
C ALA A 623 -5.24 -69.15 50.97
N LYS A 624 -4.56 -70.31 50.93
CA LYS A 624 -3.40 -70.54 50.05
C LYS A 624 -3.79 -70.48 48.57
N ASN A 625 -4.92 -71.09 48.19
CA ASN A 625 -5.41 -71.06 46.82
C ASN A 625 -5.78 -69.65 46.39
N LEU A 626 -6.52 -68.92 47.22
CA LEU A 626 -6.87 -67.52 46.97
C LEU A 626 -5.62 -66.63 46.91
N TYR A 627 -4.63 -66.86 47.77
CA TYR A 627 -3.38 -66.09 47.77
C TYR A 627 -2.58 -66.30 46.48
N ASN A 628 -2.47 -67.54 45.99
CA ASN A 628 -1.81 -67.84 44.72
C ASN A 628 -2.56 -67.22 43.53
N GLN A 629 -3.90 -67.25 43.54
CA GLN A 629 -4.71 -66.56 42.53
C GLN A 629 -4.49 -65.04 42.57
N ALA A 630 -4.46 -64.45 43.77
CA ALA A 630 -4.20 -63.03 43.95
C ALA A 630 -2.82 -62.63 43.43
N LEU A 631 -1.78 -63.44 43.70
CA LEU A 631 -0.43 -63.23 43.17
C LEU A 631 -0.38 -63.32 41.64
N ASN A 632 -1.08 -64.28 41.05
CA ASN A 632 -1.17 -64.43 39.60
C ASN A 632 -1.91 -63.25 38.95
N SER A 633 -3.05 -62.82 39.50
CA SER A 633 -3.74 -61.61 39.01
C SER A 633 -2.88 -60.35 39.19
N PHE A 634 -2.11 -60.26 40.29
CA PHE A 634 -1.16 -59.17 40.53
C PHE A 634 -0.01 -59.14 39.50
N SER A 635 0.59 -60.28 39.18
CA SER A 635 1.67 -60.36 38.17
C SER A 635 1.17 -60.05 36.76
N GLN A 636 -0.10 -60.35 36.47
CA GLN A 636 -0.80 -60.00 35.24
C GLN A 636 -1.32 -58.54 35.22
N LYS A 637 -1.03 -57.73 36.24
CA LYS A 637 -1.54 -56.35 36.42
C LYS A 637 -3.06 -56.22 36.50
N LYS A 638 -3.78 -57.30 36.82
CA LYS A 638 -5.24 -57.28 37.07
C LYS A 638 -5.50 -56.90 38.52
N TYR A 639 -5.11 -55.68 38.90
CA TYR A 639 -5.13 -55.25 40.29
C TYR A 639 -6.52 -55.23 40.95
N PRO A 640 -7.63 -54.83 40.30
CA PRO A 640 -8.96 -54.92 40.91
C PRO A 640 -9.40 -56.35 41.26
N GLU A 641 -8.99 -57.33 40.44
CA GLU A 641 -9.27 -58.75 40.69
C GLU A 641 -8.39 -59.27 41.84
N ALA A 642 -7.09 -58.95 41.81
CA ALA A 642 -6.15 -59.28 42.88
C ALA A 642 -6.64 -58.71 44.22
N LEU A 643 -7.15 -57.47 44.24
CA LEU A 643 -7.67 -56.80 45.43
C LEU A 643 -8.82 -57.59 46.05
N LYS A 644 -9.83 -57.95 45.24
CA LYS A 644 -10.98 -58.75 45.69
C LYS A 644 -10.55 -60.10 46.26
N LEU A 645 -9.57 -60.75 45.65
CA LEU A 645 -9.04 -62.03 46.14
C LEU A 645 -8.33 -61.87 47.48
N THR A 646 -7.51 -60.83 47.66
CA THR A 646 -6.91 -60.52 48.97
C THR A 646 -7.96 -60.17 50.02
N GLU A 647 -8.99 -59.38 49.69
CA GLU A 647 -10.08 -59.06 50.62
C GLU A 647 -10.86 -60.28 51.08
N LYS A 648 -11.03 -61.29 50.21
CA LYS A 648 -11.62 -62.58 50.60
C LYS A 648 -10.76 -63.29 51.64
N ILE A 649 -9.45 -63.35 51.46
CA ILE A 649 -8.52 -63.96 52.43
C ILE A 649 -8.60 -63.25 53.78
N LEU A 650 -8.65 -61.92 53.78
CA LEU A 650 -8.76 -61.10 55.00
C LEU A 650 -10.06 -61.35 55.78
N LYS A 651 -11.10 -61.89 55.14
CA LYS A 651 -12.41 -62.19 55.75
C LYS A 651 -12.55 -63.62 56.28
N ILE A 652 -11.68 -64.56 55.91
CA ILE A 652 -11.79 -65.99 56.31
C ILE A 652 -11.66 -66.16 57.83
N ASN A 653 -10.54 -65.70 58.39
CA ASN A 653 -10.34 -65.63 59.83
C ASN A 653 -9.47 -64.40 60.13
N LYS A 654 -10.11 -63.34 60.62
CA LYS A 654 -9.50 -62.03 60.86
C LYS A 654 -8.36 -62.05 61.88
N TYR A 655 -8.34 -63.06 62.77
CA TYR A 655 -7.44 -63.15 63.92
C TYR A 655 -6.37 -64.24 63.77
N SER A 656 -6.30 -64.90 62.62
CA SER A 656 -5.29 -65.94 62.38
C SER A 656 -3.87 -65.34 62.38
N LYS A 657 -2.94 -66.03 63.02
CA LYS A 657 -1.50 -65.75 62.99
C LYS A 657 -0.78 -66.55 61.90
N ASP A 658 -1.51 -67.14 60.95
CA ASP A 658 -0.92 -67.81 59.80
C ASP A 658 -0.17 -66.82 58.89
N ASP A 659 1.00 -67.24 58.43
CA ASP A 659 1.84 -66.48 57.50
C ASP A 659 1.10 -66.09 56.22
N ILE A 660 0.13 -66.91 55.77
CA ILE A 660 -0.68 -66.63 54.57
C ILE A 660 -1.52 -65.36 54.76
N LEU A 661 -2.06 -65.13 55.96
CA LEU A 661 -2.86 -63.94 56.23
C LEU A 661 -1.98 -62.69 56.25
N GLU A 662 -0.80 -62.74 56.88
CA GLU A 662 0.14 -61.60 56.88
C GLU A 662 0.68 -61.32 55.48
N ASN A 663 0.97 -62.36 54.70
CA ASN A 663 1.35 -62.23 53.30
C ASN A 663 0.22 -61.61 52.47
N ALA A 664 -1.04 -61.97 52.71
CA ALA A 664 -2.20 -61.37 52.05
C ALA A 664 -2.40 -59.89 52.43
N LYS A 665 -2.18 -59.51 53.70
CA LYS A 665 -2.18 -58.10 54.14
C LYS A 665 -1.10 -57.28 53.43
N SER A 666 0.12 -57.82 53.33
CA SER A 666 1.22 -57.19 52.59
C SER A 666 0.89 -57.04 51.10
N LEU A 667 0.33 -58.08 50.49
CA LEU A 667 -0.10 -58.05 49.10
C LEU A 667 -1.24 -57.05 48.86
N TYR A 668 -2.20 -56.93 49.78
CA TYR A 668 -3.30 -55.95 49.74
C TYR A 668 -2.77 -54.51 49.66
N ILE A 669 -1.80 -54.16 50.51
CA ILE A 669 -1.16 -52.83 50.50
C ILE A 669 -0.43 -52.59 49.16
N ARG A 670 0.28 -53.61 48.65
CA ARG A 670 0.97 -53.53 47.35
C ARG A 670 0.01 -53.42 46.16
N ILE A 671 -1.15 -54.07 46.20
CA ILE A 671 -2.19 -53.97 45.16
C ILE A 671 -2.79 -52.56 45.16
N LYS A 672 -3.21 -52.05 46.32
CA LYS A 672 -3.71 -50.67 46.46
C LYS A 672 -2.68 -49.66 45.96
N SER A 673 -1.41 -49.86 46.29
CA SER A 673 -0.31 -49.06 45.75
C SER A 673 -0.28 -49.03 44.22
N LYS A 674 -0.44 -50.17 43.57
CA LYS A 674 -0.41 -50.27 42.11
C LYS A 674 -1.67 -49.68 41.47
N MET A 675 -2.84 -49.85 42.08
CA MET A 675 -4.09 -49.25 41.63
C MET A 675 -4.06 -47.73 41.71
N ASP A 676 -3.51 -47.17 42.78
CA ASP A 676 -3.35 -45.72 42.94
C ASP A 676 -2.32 -45.14 41.95
N THR A 677 -1.34 -45.92 41.50
CA THR A 677 -0.40 -45.50 40.43
C THR A 677 -0.95 -45.66 39.02
N GLU A 678 -1.94 -46.54 38.81
CA GLU A 678 -2.61 -46.70 37.51
C GLU A 678 -3.81 -45.77 37.34
N SER A 679 -4.41 -45.28 38.44
CA SER A 679 -5.46 -44.23 38.43
C SER A 679 -4.95 -42.86 37.97
N LEU A 680 -3.68 -42.74 37.61
CA LEU A 680 -3.09 -41.64 36.84
C LEU A 680 -3.54 -41.66 35.36
N GLU A 681 -4.76 -42.11 35.07
CA GLU A 681 -5.27 -42.38 33.72
C GLU A 681 -5.11 -41.17 32.78
N SER A 682 -5.22 -39.94 33.30
CA SER A 682 -5.02 -38.71 32.52
C SER A 682 -3.56 -38.44 32.10
N LEU A 683 -2.57 -38.91 32.86
CA LEU A 683 -1.15 -38.79 32.50
C LEU A 683 -0.67 -39.92 31.60
N ASN A 684 -1.43 -41.03 31.49
CA ASN A 684 -1.15 -42.14 30.58
C ASN A 684 -1.82 -41.96 29.20
N LEU A 685 -2.60 -40.89 29.00
CA LEU A 685 -3.18 -40.55 27.70
C LEU A 685 -2.06 -40.32 26.67
N SER A 686 -2.25 -40.87 25.47
CA SER A 686 -1.37 -40.58 24.34
C SER A 686 -1.44 -39.10 23.97
N ILE A 687 -0.38 -38.58 23.36
CA ILE A 687 -0.34 -37.17 22.92
C ILE A 687 -1.51 -36.84 21.99
N GLY A 688 -1.89 -37.77 21.11
CA GLY A 688 -3.05 -37.60 20.23
C GLY A 688 -4.38 -37.48 20.99
N GLN A 689 -4.58 -38.28 22.05
CA GLN A 689 -5.76 -38.15 22.91
C GLN A 689 -5.76 -36.84 23.70
N LEU A 690 -4.60 -36.41 24.21
CA LEU A 690 -4.47 -35.15 24.92
C LEU A 690 -4.70 -33.94 24.01
N GLU A 691 -4.21 -34.00 22.78
CA GLU A 691 -4.48 -33.01 21.74
C GLU A 691 -5.98 -32.95 21.44
N GLU A 692 -6.62 -34.08 21.17
CA GLU A 692 -8.04 -34.15 20.85
C GLU A 692 -8.91 -33.62 22.00
N ARG A 693 -8.59 -34.03 23.24
CA ARG A 693 -9.20 -33.50 24.47
C ARG A 693 -9.07 -31.97 24.56
N THR A 694 -7.86 -31.45 24.31
CA THR A 694 -7.57 -30.00 24.37
C THR A 694 -8.27 -29.24 23.24
N LYS A 695 -8.37 -29.82 22.04
CA LYS A 695 -9.13 -29.27 20.92
C LYS A 695 -10.60 -29.11 21.28
N TYR A 696 -11.25 -30.15 21.78
CA TYR A 696 -12.65 -30.06 22.21
C TYR A 696 -12.86 -29.04 23.33
N TYR A 697 -11.90 -28.93 24.26
CA TYR A 697 -11.97 -27.88 25.29
C TYR A 697 -11.87 -26.47 24.72
N ARG A 698 -10.97 -26.22 23.77
CA ARG A 698 -10.86 -24.92 23.08
C ARG A 698 -12.15 -24.57 22.33
N GLU A 699 -12.72 -25.53 21.60
CA GLU A 699 -13.99 -25.34 20.89
C GLU A 699 -15.12 -25.03 21.89
N ALA A 700 -15.18 -25.76 23.01
CA ALA A 700 -16.14 -25.49 24.08
C ALA A 700 -16.01 -24.07 24.62
N LEU A 701 -14.78 -23.61 24.88
CA LEU A 701 -14.51 -22.27 25.40
C LEU A 701 -14.89 -21.18 24.39
N SER A 702 -14.60 -21.40 23.11
CA SER A 702 -14.98 -20.48 22.03
C SER A 702 -16.49 -20.31 21.94
N PHE A 703 -17.26 -21.41 21.95
CA PHE A 703 -18.72 -21.35 21.93
C PHE A 703 -19.28 -20.70 23.20
N TYR A 704 -18.67 -20.96 24.35
CA TYR A 704 -19.05 -20.32 25.62
C TYR A 704 -18.89 -18.79 25.54
N GLN A 705 -17.77 -18.30 25.00
CA GLN A 705 -17.50 -16.87 24.82
C GLN A 705 -18.44 -16.21 23.80
N GLN A 706 -18.88 -16.96 22.78
CA GLN A 706 -19.86 -16.53 21.80
C GLN A 706 -21.31 -16.56 22.33
N GLY A 707 -21.54 -17.08 23.54
CA GLY A 707 -22.87 -17.22 24.15
C GLY A 707 -23.66 -18.45 23.69
N ASP A 708 -23.09 -19.32 22.83
CA ASP A 708 -23.71 -20.59 22.45
C ASP A 708 -23.42 -21.66 23.51
N PHE A 709 -24.10 -21.53 24.65
CA PHE A 709 -23.88 -22.39 25.82
C PHE A 709 -24.24 -23.86 25.56
N LYS A 710 -25.14 -24.15 24.60
CA LYS A 710 -25.50 -25.53 24.23
C LYS A 710 -24.32 -26.25 23.57
N LYS A 711 -23.68 -25.62 22.57
CA LYS A 711 -22.49 -26.20 21.95
C LYS A 711 -21.31 -26.23 22.90
N ALA A 712 -21.13 -25.20 23.72
CA ALA A 712 -20.10 -25.19 24.75
C ALA A 712 -20.18 -26.43 25.66
N LEU A 713 -21.39 -26.78 26.10
CA LEU A 713 -21.65 -27.95 26.94
C LEU A 713 -21.39 -29.26 26.21
N GLU A 714 -21.80 -29.38 24.94
CA GLU A 714 -21.53 -30.57 24.11
C GLU A 714 -20.02 -30.84 23.97
N PHE A 715 -19.25 -29.81 23.60
CA PHE A 715 -17.80 -29.95 23.41
C PHE A 715 -17.04 -30.15 24.73
N ALA A 716 -17.50 -29.54 25.84
CA ALA A 716 -16.95 -29.81 27.16
C ALA A 716 -17.15 -31.29 27.56
N LYS A 717 -18.32 -31.87 27.28
CA LYS A 717 -18.57 -33.31 27.49
C LYS A 717 -17.69 -34.21 26.62
N LYS A 718 -17.43 -33.83 25.37
CA LYS A 718 -16.50 -34.57 24.50
C LYS A 718 -15.08 -34.56 25.05
N SER A 719 -14.62 -33.42 25.57
CA SER A 719 -13.31 -33.30 26.25
C SER A 719 -13.24 -34.20 27.48
N LEU A 720 -14.25 -34.16 28.35
CA LEU A 720 -14.32 -34.99 29.56
C LEU A 720 -14.50 -36.48 29.29
N LYS A 721 -15.05 -36.86 28.14
CA LYS A 721 -15.13 -38.27 27.72
C LYS A 721 -13.74 -38.86 27.45
N ILE A 722 -12.78 -38.04 27.02
CA ILE A 722 -11.39 -38.46 26.80
C ILE A 722 -10.61 -38.41 28.11
N ASP A 723 -10.78 -37.36 28.88
CA ASP A 723 -10.13 -37.17 30.19
C ASP A 723 -11.16 -36.74 31.23
N PRO A 724 -11.78 -37.68 31.96
CA PRO A 724 -12.77 -37.38 32.99
C PRO A 724 -12.23 -36.53 34.14
N THR A 725 -10.90 -36.45 34.28
CA THR A 725 -10.23 -35.71 35.35
C THR A 725 -9.83 -34.30 34.93
N TYR A 726 -10.15 -33.88 33.70
CA TYR A 726 -9.77 -32.57 33.17
C TYR A 726 -10.60 -31.42 33.77
N ASN A 727 -10.12 -30.91 34.91
CA ASN A 727 -10.80 -29.90 35.73
C ASN A 727 -11.24 -28.64 34.96
N ALA A 728 -10.46 -28.20 33.97
CA ALA A 728 -10.81 -27.00 33.20
C ALA A 728 -12.07 -27.21 32.36
N ALA A 729 -12.22 -28.39 31.73
CA ALA A 729 -13.44 -28.74 31.00
C ALA A 729 -14.64 -28.97 31.95
N GLN A 730 -14.42 -29.54 33.14
CA GLN A 730 -15.48 -29.70 34.14
C GLN A 730 -16.02 -28.35 34.62
N ARG A 731 -15.15 -27.39 34.98
CA ARG A 731 -15.56 -26.05 35.39
C ARG A 731 -16.32 -25.31 34.28
N LEU A 732 -15.88 -25.49 33.02
CA LEU A 732 -16.55 -24.90 31.88
C LEU A 732 -17.93 -25.52 31.65
N LEU A 733 -18.05 -26.84 31.81
CA LEU A 733 -19.32 -27.56 31.76
C LEU A 733 -20.28 -27.04 32.83
N ASP A 734 -19.84 -26.95 34.10
CA ASP A 734 -20.65 -26.45 35.21
C ASP A 734 -21.11 -25.00 34.95
N SER A 735 -20.21 -24.16 34.41
CA SER A 735 -20.50 -22.77 34.08
C SER A 735 -21.49 -22.63 32.91
N ALA A 736 -21.38 -23.48 31.89
CA ALA A 736 -22.31 -23.53 30.76
C ALA A 736 -23.69 -24.04 31.19
N GLU A 737 -23.74 -25.08 32.03
CA GLU A 737 -24.98 -25.59 32.62
C GLU A 737 -25.71 -24.54 33.45
N LYS A 738 -24.97 -23.78 34.27
CA LYS A 738 -25.56 -22.69 35.07
C LYS A 738 -26.15 -21.58 34.20
N ARG A 739 -25.47 -21.22 33.10
CA ARG A 739 -25.93 -20.19 32.16
C ARG A 739 -27.14 -20.62 31.31
N LEU A 740 -27.31 -21.92 31.06
CA LEU A 740 -28.47 -22.47 30.36
C LEU A 740 -29.74 -22.58 31.22
N LYS A 741 -29.57 -22.59 32.54
CA LYS A 741 -30.67 -22.64 33.52
C LYS A 741 -31.20 -21.25 33.90
N LEU A 742 -30.49 -20.18 33.50
CA LEU A 742 -30.88 -18.77 33.61
C LEU A 742 -31.46 -18.32 32.27
#